data_AF-A0A8H4FR93-F1
#
_entry.id   AF-A0A8H4FR93-F1
#
_cell.length_a   1.000
_cell.length_b   1.000
_cell.length_c   1.000
_cell.angle_alpha   90.00
_cell.angle_beta   90.00
_cell.angle_gamma   90.00
#
_symmetry.space_group_name_H-M   'P 1'
#
loop_
_entity.id
_entity.type
_entity.pdbx_description
1 polymer ?
#
loop_
_entity_poly.entity_id
_entity_poly.type
_entity_poly.pdbx_seq_one_letter_code
_entity_poly.pdbx_strand_id
1 'polypeptide(L)'
;MRPRIKPLKRRPKVTFKRAAADMAAASQTQQPQDRPESDVDEEFIDYESEPEPSPASQHNPAVPALFTTPPPVRDALPTATSKLQDDTLRQCLPFLAADPGSTAANPARNAHGVPALLRDNHVKFLEKQLGRFPAPYVAADASRPWFLYWSLNALALLGYDTAVYRDDLIATVRTMQNLPGGGFGGGHGQNSHLATTYAVVLALAIVGGEDAYEVIDRRAMWRWICSLKQRDGGIQMTLGGEVDVRGAYCAAVIVTLLNLPLELSTDSPAWTPERPTLFTGLADYVRRCQTFEGGISGKPDGEAHGAYAFCALGCLSILDTPHRIIPKYLDVPRLISWLSSRQYAPEGGFSGRTNKLVDGCYSHWVGGCWPLIDAVLKGASELEEEETAAADQQQKQQRSRTTPAEGSLYSREGLIRYILCCGQDCSKRGGLRDKPSKPSDAYHTCYVLSGLSSAQHRWDLTYVNEDETILPEPKWVVSPCAEGAQIFDEEDRVGTIHPVYTIPQESVDDMKAANRSNLGLCRRRGWRDPSYECYRDPSGYTCLVLVNGREYQTDLAYESDSLAQENAAMRAFMVCRNFSVNGGMLARNGIVQGLPATETSGTARRSKKSSRHTSSSHGSRDSHRRSGHHSSSSSTASFD
;
A
#
# COMPACT_ATOMS: atom_id res chain seq x y z
N MET A 1 -37.47 55.99 30.34
CA MET A 1 -37.33 55.86 28.87
C MET A 1 -35.98 55.20 28.56
N ARG A 2 -35.98 54.05 27.87
CA ARG A 2 -34.78 53.36 27.34
C ARG A 2 -35.04 53.02 25.86
N PRO A 3 -34.05 53.13 24.94
CA PRO A 3 -34.28 52.83 23.53
C PRO A 3 -34.04 51.35 23.18
N ARG A 4 -34.79 50.89 22.17
CA ARG A 4 -34.99 49.51 21.70
C ARG A 4 -33.88 49.01 20.75
N ILE A 5 -33.52 47.75 20.92
CA ILE A 5 -32.67 46.93 20.02
C ILE A 5 -33.56 46.24 18.95
N LYS A 6 -33.14 46.23 17.68
CA LYS A 6 -33.85 45.58 16.55
C LYS A 6 -33.44 44.10 16.38
N PRO A 7 -34.36 43.19 15.98
CA PRO A 7 -34.07 41.75 15.83
C PRO A 7 -33.64 41.34 14.41
N LEU A 8 -32.89 40.22 14.34
CA LEU A 8 -32.37 39.53 13.14
C LEU A 8 -33.48 38.89 12.29
N LYS A 9 -33.35 38.95 10.95
CA LYS A 9 -34.24 38.31 9.97
C LYS A 9 -33.94 36.80 9.82
N ARG A 10 -34.98 35.97 9.90
CA ARG A 10 -34.97 34.51 9.66
C ARG A 10 -34.94 34.18 8.15
N ARG A 11 -34.17 33.16 7.76
CA ARG A 11 -34.20 32.50 6.44
C ARG A 11 -35.36 31.48 6.35
N PRO A 12 -35.97 31.23 5.17
CA PRO A 12 -37.07 30.28 5.02
C PRO A 12 -36.58 28.81 5.00
N LYS A 13 -37.39 27.91 5.56
CA LYS A 13 -37.21 26.45 5.56
C LYS A 13 -37.54 25.85 4.19
N VAL A 14 -36.73 24.91 3.72
CA VAL A 14 -37.02 24.04 2.56
C VAL A 14 -37.45 22.67 3.10
N THR A 15 -38.63 22.21 2.71
CA THR A 15 -39.20 20.89 3.02
C THR A 15 -39.00 19.94 1.84
N PHE A 16 -38.44 18.75 2.07
CA PHE A 16 -38.35 17.68 1.08
C PHE A 16 -39.61 16.80 1.11
N LYS A 17 -40.21 16.53 -0.06
CA LYS A 17 -41.26 15.52 -0.23
C LYS A 17 -40.63 14.19 -0.65
N ARG A 18 -40.98 13.11 0.07
CA ARG A 18 -40.75 11.70 -0.29
C ARG A 18 -41.72 11.27 -1.40
N ALA A 19 -41.26 10.41 -2.31
CA ALA A 19 -42.10 9.39 -2.94
C ALA A 19 -41.21 8.22 -3.40
N ALA A 20 -41.67 6.99 -3.12
CA ALA A 20 -41.10 5.73 -3.57
C ALA A 20 -42.22 4.88 -4.18
N ALA A 21 -41.89 4.10 -5.23
CA ALA A 21 -42.57 2.91 -5.79
C ALA A 21 -44.02 3.12 -6.34
N ASP A 22 -44.54 2.46 -7.38
CA ASP A 22 -44.15 1.26 -8.15
C ASP A 22 -45.00 1.17 -9.45
N MET A 23 -44.45 0.48 -10.46
CA MET A 23 -45.07 -0.51 -11.39
C MET A 23 -46.34 -0.22 -12.25
N ALA A 24 -46.12 -0.42 -13.57
CA ALA A 24 -46.92 -1.19 -14.54
C ALA A 24 -48.22 -0.65 -15.19
N ALA A 25 -48.18 -0.69 -16.54
CA ALA A 25 -49.25 -0.93 -17.53
C ALA A 25 -50.44 0.05 -17.68
N ALA A 26 -50.58 0.66 -18.86
CA ALA A 26 -51.69 0.43 -19.80
C ALA A 26 -51.69 1.45 -20.96
N SER A 27 -52.02 0.95 -22.15
CA SER A 27 -52.18 1.66 -23.42
C SER A 27 -53.39 2.61 -23.42
N GLN A 28 -53.34 3.72 -24.16
CA GLN A 28 -54.35 4.06 -25.19
C GLN A 28 -54.02 5.37 -25.96
N THR A 29 -53.92 5.18 -27.28
CA THR A 29 -54.26 6.05 -28.43
C THR A 29 -54.89 7.45 -28.21
N GLN A 30 -54.37 8.44 -28.96
CA GLN A 30 -55.17 9.36 -29.79
C GLN A 30 -54.33 9.93 -30.96
N GLN A 31 -55.00 10.10 -32.11
CA GLN A 31 -54.48 10.28 -33.48
C GLN A 31 -54.85 11.72 -34.01
N PRO A 32 -54.65 12.11 -35.29
CA PRO A 32 -53.82 13.25 -35.71
C PRO A 32 -54.60 14.41 -36.39
N GLN A 33 -53.90 15.49 -36.81
CA GLN A 33 -54.42 16.50 -37.75
C GLN A 33 -53.43 16.81 -38.89
N ASP A 34 -54.02 17.13 -40.05
CA ASP A 34 -53.57 17.00 -41.44
C ASP A 34 -52.58 18.04 -42.01
N ARG A 35 -52.03 17.66 -43.19
CA ARG A 35 -51.05 18.29 -44.11
C ARG A 35 -51.52 19.62 -44.78
N PRO A 36 -50.66 20.24 -45.61
CA PRO A 36 -50.74 19.91 -47.05
C PRO A 36 -49.39 19.64 -47.74
N GLU A 37 -49.49 18.91 -48.84
CA GLU A 37 -48.43 18.45 -49.77
C GLU A 37 -47.95 19.57 -50.70
N SER A 38 -46.69 19.52 -51.12
CA SER A 38 -46.32 19.78 -52.52
C SER A 38 -44.92 19.24 -52.85
N ASP A 39 -44.93 18.50 -53.96
CA ASP A 39 -43.92 18.25 -54.97
C ASP A 39 -42.65 17.44 -54.69
N VAL A 40 -42.50 16.49 -55.60
CA VAL A 40 -41.63 15.33 -55.64
C VAL A 40 -40.55 15.66 -56.67
N ASP A 41 -39.29 15.64 -56.26
CA ASP A 41 -38.17 15.44 -57.18
C ASP A 41 -37.49 14.13 -56.76
N GLU A 42 -37.75 13.09 -57.55
CA GLU A 42 -37.08 11.80 -57.44
C GLU A 42 -35.64 11.93 -57.99
N GLU A 43 -34.67 12.14 -57.11
CA GLU A 43 -33.30 11.73 -57.38
C GLU A 43 -33.07 10.32 -56.82
N PHE A 44 -32.94 9.37 -57.75
CA PHE A 44 -32.46 8.01 -57.53
C PHE A 44 -31.16 8.03 -56.69
N ILE A 45 -31.21 7.58 -55.44
CA ILE A 45 -30.02 7.19 -54.68
C ILE A 45 -29.84 5.69 -54.88
N ASP A 46 -28.86 5.36 -55.71
CA ASP A 46 -28.42 4.00 -56.00
C ASP A 46 -28.00 3.30 -54.71
N TYR A 47 -28.68 2.20 -54.39
CA TYR A 47 -28.47 1.40 -53.19
C TYR A 47 -27.50 0.26 -53.50
N GLU A 48 -26.31 0.55 -54.02
CA GLU A 48 -25.24 -0.43 -54.20
C GLU A 48 -23.89 0.26 -54.42
N SER A 49 -23.15 0.49 -53.33
CA SER A 49 -21.69 0.49 -53.39
C SER A 49 -21.15 0.05 -52.03
N GLU A 50 -20.54 -1.13 -52.01
CA GLU A 50 -19.66 -1.52 -50.92
C GLU A 50 -18.57 -0.44 -50.76
N PRO A 51 -18.14 -0.13 -49.53
CA PRO A 51 -17.03 0.80 -49.35
C PRO A 51 -15.79 0.22 -50.04
N GLU A 52 -15.32 0.94 -51.06
CA GLU A 52 -14.02 0.74 -51.72
C GLU A 52 -12.93 0.44 -50.68
N PRO A 53 -12.07 -0.57 -50.92
CA PRO A 53 -11.00 -0.90 -49.99
C PRO A 53 -10.10 0.33 -49.82
N SER A 54 -9.95 0.76 -48.58
CA SER A 54 -8.96 1.76 -48.19
C SER A 54 -7.60 1.37 -48.80
N PRO A 55 -6.80 2.31 -49.31
CA PRO A 55 -5.48 1.97 -49.85
C PRO A 55 -4.73 1.20 -48.77
N ALA A 56 -4.24 0.01 -49.13
CA ALA A 56 -3.61 -0.96 -48.24
C ALA A 56 -2.77 -0.23 -47.18
N SER A 57 -3.17 -0.35 -45.92
CA SER A 57 -2.36 0.18 -44.82
C SER A 57 -0.96 -0.39 -45.00
N GLN A 58 0.03 0.49 -45.15
CA GLN A 58 1.42 0.07 -45.27
C GLN A 58 1.75 -0.69 -43.99
N HIS A 59 1.78 -2.02 -44.08
CA HIS A 59 2.05 -2.87 -42.93
C HIS A 59 3.44 -2.51 -42.42
N ASN A 60 3.51 -1.89 -41.25
CA ASN A 60 4.79 -1.65 -40.60
C ASN A 60 5.35 -3.03 -40.20
N PRO A 61 6.45 -3.51 -40.82
CA PRO A 61 6.98 -4.84 -40.55
C PRO A 61 7.51 -4.98 -39.12
N ALA A 62 7.70 -3.87 -38.40
CA ALA A 62 8.14 -3.86 -37.01
C ALA A 62 7.05 -4.29 -36.00
N VAL A 63 5.78 -4.29 -36.39
CA VAL A 63 4.65 -4.63 -35.50
C VAL A 63 4.09 -6.00 -35.89
N PRO A 64 4.10 -7.00 -34.98
CA PRO A 64 3.54 -8.32 -35.25
C PRO A 64 2.06 -8.27 -35.65
N ALA A 65 1.64 -9.16 -36.56
CA ALA A 65 0.27 -9.26 -37.05
C ALA A 65 -0.79 -9.43 -35.94
N LEU A 66 -0.38 -10.04 -34.81
CA LEU A 66 -1.21 -10.20 -33.61
C LEU A 66 -1.73 -8.86 -33.07
N PHE A 67 -1.01 -7.76 -33.28
CA PHE A 67 -1.37 -6.42 -32.78
C PHE A 67 -1.89 -5.49 -33.88
N THR A 68 -1.99 -5.96 -35.13
CA THR A 68 -2.47 -5.16 -36.27
C THR A 68 -3.75 -5.71 -36.90
N THR A 69 -4.19 -6.90 -36.51
CA THR A 69 -5.41 -7.53 -37.05
C THR A 69 -6.40 -7.93 -35.94
N PRO A 70 -7.71 -7.92 -36.22
CA PRO A 70 -8.71 -8.45 -35.30
C PRO A 70 -8.56 -9.96 -35.07
N PRO A 71 -9.11 -10.51 -33.97
CA PRO A 71 -9.13 -11.95 -33.74
C PRO A 71 -9.81 -12.70 -34.90
N PRO A 72 -9.30 -13.88 -35.29
CA PRO A 72 -9.83 -14.62 -36.43
C PRO A 72 -11.22 -15.24 -36.15
N VAL A 73 -11.53 -15.53 -34.89
CA VAL A 73 -12.84 -16.08 -34.50
C VAL A 73 -13.77 -14.93 -34.14
N ARG A 74 -14.87 -14.80 -34.89
CA ARG A 74 -15.93 -13.81 -34.65
C ARG A 74 -17.28 -14.51 -34.64
N ASP A 75 -17.98 -14.40 -33.52
CA ASP A 75 -19.34 -14.92 -33.41
C ASP A 75 -20.31 -14.10 -34.29
N ALA A 76 -21.23 -14.79 -34.94
CA ALA A 76 -22.25 -14.14 -35.79
C ALA A 76 -23.34 -13.41 -34.98
N LEU A 77 -23.45 -13.66 -33.67
CA LEU A 77 -24.48 -13.06 -32.81
C LEU A 77 -24.05 -11.67 -32.30
N PRO A 78 -24.65 -10.57 -32.78
CA PRO A 78 -24.36 -9.26 -32.24
C PRO A 78 -25.02 -9.06 -30.87
N THR A 79 -24.25 -8.58 -29.91
CA THR A 79 -24.71 -8.22 -28.57
C THR A 79 -24.20 -6.83 -28.19
N ALA A 80 -24.71 -6.26 -27.10
CA ALA A 80 -24.13 -5.04 -26.55
C ALA A 80 -22.64 -5.22 -26.22
N THR A 81 -22.24 -6.39 -25.72
CA THR A 81 -20.85 -6.74 -25.43
C THR A 81 -19.99 -6.75 -26.69
N SER A 82 -20.43 -7.46 -27.74
CA SER A 82 -19.63 -7.57 -28.97
C SER A 82 -19.47 -6.22 -29.67
N LYS A 83 -20.52 -5.38 -29.67
CA LYS A 83 -20.46 -4.01 -30.20
C LYS A 83 -19.43 -3.15 -29.46
N LEU A 84 -19.44 -3.16 -28.12
CA LEU A 84 -18.47 -2.41 -27.31
C LEU A 84 -17.04 -2.94 -27.48
N GLN A 85 -16.87 -4.24 -27.65
CA GLN A 85 -15.58 -4.86 -27.92
C GLN A 85 -15.04 -4.41 -29.29
N ASP A 86 -15.88 -4.44 -30.33
CA ASP A 86 -15.52 -3.95 -31.67
C ASP A 86 -15.21 -2.44 -31.68
N ASP A 87 -15.97 -1.64 -30.94
CA ASP A 87 -15.71 -0.20 -30.76
C ASP A 87 -14.35 0.05 -30.12
N THR A 88 -13.99 -0.74 -29.09
CA THR A 88 -12.70 -0.62 -28.39
C THR A 88 -11.54 -1.04 -29.29
N LEU A 89 -11.71 -2.15 -30.01
CA LEU A 89 -10.73 -2.64 -30.97
C LEU A 89 -10.45 -1.60 -32.07
N ARG A 90 -11.51 -0.99 -32.65
CA ARG A 90 -11.37 0.10 -33.63
C ARG A 90 -10.63 1.33 -33.07
N GLN A 91 -10.76 1.61 -31.77
CA GLN A 91 -10.05 2.71 -31.12
C GLN A 91 -8.57 2.38 -30.88
N CYS A 92 -8.22 1.14 -30.53
CA CYS A 92 -6.86 0.75 -30.21
C CYS A 92 -5.99 0.50 -31.46
N LEU A 93 -6.55 -0.11 -32.50
CA LEU A 93 -5.80 -0.54 -33.69
C LEU A 93 -4.93 0.56 -34.33
N PRO A 94 -5.41 1.81 -34.55
CA PRO A 94 -4.59 2.85 -35.16
C PRO A 94 -3.35 3.22 -34.33
N PHE A 95 -3.43 3.11 -32.99
CA PHE A 95 -2.29 3.37 -32.11
C PHE A 95 -1.26 2.23 -32.15
N LEU A 96 -1.75 0.99 -32.22
CA LEU A 96 -0.93 -0.23 -32.20
C LEU A 96 -0.25 -0.50 -33.54
N ALA A 97 -0.96 -0.33 -34.66
CA ALA A 97 -0.45 -0.57 -36.01
C ALA A 97 0.61 0.44 -36.47
N ALA A 98 0.87 1.49 -35.67
CA ALA A 98 1.78 2.58 -35.99
C ALA A 98 1.46 3.25 -37.33
N ASP A 99 0.17 3.44 -37.63
CA ASP A 99 -0.30 4.02 -38.89
C ASP A 99 0.18 5.49 -39.04
N PRO A 100 0.95 5.82 -40.10
CA PRO A 100 1.45 7.17 -40.35
C PRO A 100 0.34 8.22 -40.52
N GLY A 101 -0.87 7.82 -40.92
CA GLY A 101 -2.02 8.71 -41.15
C GLY A 101 -2.87 9.00 -39.90
N SER A 102 -2.59 8.32 -38.79
CA SER A 102 -3.29 8.54 -37.51
C SER A 102 -2.95 9.92 -36.96
N THR A 103 -3.95 10.80 -36.86
CA THR A 103 -3.85 12.19 -36.37
C THR A 103 -3.43 12.33 -34.90
N ALA A 104 -3.11 11.24 -34.20
CA ALA A 104 -2.48 11.29 -32.89
C ALA A 104 -1.01 11.64 -33.06
N ALA A 105 -0.64 12.90 -32.79
CA ALA A 105 0.72 13.43 -32.73
C ALA A 105 1.74 12.33 -32.40
N ASN A 106 2.37 11.75 -33.42
CA ASN A 106 3.10 10.50 -33.30
C ASN A 106 4.50 10.84 -32.80
N PRO A 107 4.85 10.61 -31.52
CA PRO A 107 6.24 10.71 -31.10
C PRO A 107 7.07 9.71 -31.90
N ALA A 108 8.38 9.96 -32.02
CA ALA A 108 9.29 9.02 -32.65
C ALA A 108 9.08 7.62 -32.05
N ARG A 109 8.96 6.62 -32.92
CA ARG A 109 8.79 5.21 -32.55
C ARG A 109 10.11 4.49 -32.68
N ASN A 110 10.37 3.55 -31.79
CA ASN A 110 11.57 2.73 -31.82
C ASN A 110 11.49 1.63 -32.89
N ALA A 111 12.51 0.76 -32.93
CA ALA A 111 12.62 -0.34 -33.89
C ALA A 111 11.46 -1.36 -33.83
N HIS A 112 10.65 -1.36 -32.77
CA HIS A 112 9.50 -2.24 -32.58
C HIS A 112 8.15 -1.55 -32.88
N GLY A 113 8.18 -0.32 -33.40
CA GLY A 113 6.99 0.48 -33.65
C GLY A 113 6.29 0.97 -32.38
N VAL A 114 7.00 1.02 -31.25
CA VAL A 114 6.49 1.48 -29.95
C VAL A 114 6.94 2.92 -29.71
N PRO A 115 6.07 3.84 -29.27
CA PRO A 115 6.46 5.20 -28.94
C PRO A 115 7.18 5.26 -27.59
N ALA A 116 8.08 6.23 -27.44
CA ALA A 116 8.71 6.53 -26.16
C ALA A 116 7.69 6.92 -25.07
N LEU A 117 8.05 6.69 -23.81
CA LEU A 117 7.30 7.17 -22.65
C LEU A 117 7.43 8.69 -22.55
N LEU A 118 6.30 9.40 -22.55
CA LEU A 118 6.26 10.86 -22.46
C LEU A 118 6.46 11.35 -21.02
N ARG A 119 7.59 10.96 -20.41
CA ARG A 119 7.93 11.14 -18.99
C ARG A 119 7.66 12.55 -18.48
N ASP A 120 8.20 13.56 -19.15
CA ASP A 120 8.03 14.96 -18.75
C ASP A 120 6.56 15.43 -18.77
N ASN A 121 5.77 14.92 -19.72
CA ASN A 121 4.34 15.25 -19.79
C ASN A 121 3.59 14.61 -18.63
N HIS A 122 3.94 13.38 -18.27
CA HIS A 122 3.33 12.69 -17.14
C HIS A 122 3.74 13.32 -15.80
N VAL A 123 5.00 13.74 -15.63
CA VAL A 123 5.44 14.48 -14.43
C VAL A 123 4.64 15.78 -14.28
N LYS A 124 4.58 16.62 -15.30
CA LYS A 124 3.80 17.89 -15.27
C LYS A 124 2.32 17.65 -14.97
N PHE A 125 1.75 16.56 -15.50
CA PHE A 125 0.37 16.17 -15.20
C PHE A 125 0.19 15.86 -13.71
N LEU A 126 1.10 15.06 -13.13
CA LEU A 126 1.04 14.61 -11.74
C LEU A 126 1.26 15.74 -10.74
N GLU A 127 2.20 16.65 -11.02
CA GLU A 127 2.40 17.87 -10.22
C GLU A 127 1.11 18.70 -10.15
N LYS A 128 0.38 18.79 -11.27
CA LYS A 128 -0.93 19.46 -11.30
C LYS A 128 -1.98 18.71 -10.48
N GLN A 129 -1.93 17.37 -10.43
CA GLN A 129 -2.84 16.57 -9.59
C GLN A 129 -2.56 16.72 -8.08
N LEU A 130 -1.39 17.20 -7.69
CA LEU A 130 -1.07 17.58 -6.31
C LEU A 130 -1.48 19.03 -5.98
N GLY A 131 -1.95 19.78 -6.98
CA GLY A 131 -2.39 21.17 -6.84
C GLY A 131 -3.87 21.34 -6.47
N ARG A 132 -4.40 22.53 -6.76
CA ARG A 132 -5.81 22.86 -6.50
C ARG A 132 -6.72 22.39 -7.62
N PHE A 133 -7.84 21.76 -7.25
CA PHE A 133 -8.88 21.35 -8.18
C PHE A 133 -10.05 22.34 -8.25
N PRO A 134 -10.74 22.42 -9.40
CA PRO A 134 -11.95 23.23 -9.52
C PRO A 134 -13.14 22.57 -8.81
N ALA A 135 -14.16 23.37 -8.46
CA ALA A 135 -15.33 22.94 -7.68
C ALA A 135 -16.04 21.64 -8.16
N PRO A 136 -16.12 21.33 -9.48
CA PRO A 136 -16.73 20.07 -9.93
C PRO A 136 -16.07 18.79 -9.40
N TYR A 137 -14.82 18.85 -8.90
CA TYR A 137 -14.15 17.72 -8.26
C TYR A 137 -14.70 17.37 -6.87
N VAL A 138 -15.76 18.05 -6.40
CA VAL A 138 -16.42 17.75 -5.12
C VAL A 138 -16.87 16.28 -4.98
N ALA A 139 -17.20 15.60 -6.08
CA ALA A 139 -17.54 14.18 -6.06
C ALA A 139 -16.38 13.28 -5.59
N ALA A 140 -15.14 13.77 -5.70
CA ALA A 140 -13.94 13.08 -5.28
C ALA A 140 -13.40 13.58 -3.92
N ASP A 141 -14.16 14.38 -3.17
CA ASP A 141 -13.72 14.92 -1.87
C ASP A 141 -13.45 13.82 -0.84
N ALA A 142 -14.18 12.69 -0.91
CA ALA A 142 -13.90 11.52 -0.08
C ALA A 142 -12.64 10.73 -0.50
N SER A 143 -12.06 11.07 -1.65
CA SER A 143 -10.92 10.38 -2.24
C SER A 143 -9.66 11.25 -2.31
N ARG A 144 -9.60 12.40 -1.61
CA ARG A 144 -8.40 13.26 -1.64
C ARG A 144 -7.10 12.52 -1.27
N PRO A 145 -7.05 11.65 -0.25
CA PRO A 145 -5.87 10.82 0.03
C PRO A 145 -5.39 9.99 -1.16
N TRP A 146 -6.31 9.53 -1.99
CA TRP A 146 -5.97 8.76 -3.17
C TRP A 146 -5.26 9.59 -4.24
N PHE A 147 -5.64 10.87 -4.44
CA PHE A 147 -4.90 11.75 -5.34
C PHE A 147 -3.45 11.97 -4.88
N LEU A 148 -3.24 12.06 -3.56
CA LEU A 148 -1.90 12.20 -2.99
C LEU A 148 -1.08 10.93 -3.27
N TYR A 149 -1.60 9.76 -2.89
CA TYR A 149 -0.94 8.47 -3.15
C TYR A 149 -0.68 8.23 -4.63
N TRP A 150 -1.70 8.34 -5.47
CA TRP A 150 -1.57 8.06 -6.91
C TRP A 150 -0.51 8.97 -7.54
N SER A 151 -0.52 10.25 -7.17
CA SER A 151 0.40 11.20 -7.78
C SER A 151 1.84 11.01 -7.30
N LEU A 152 2.04 10.85 -5.99
CA LEU A 152 3.36 10.63 -5.41
C LEU A 152 3.98 9.30 -5.84
N ASN A 153 3.18 8.23 -5.88
CA ASN A 153 3.69 6.93 -6.31
C ASN A 153 4.09 6.94 -7.79
N ALA A 154 3.26 7.56 -8.65
CA ALA A 154 3.58 7.71 -10.06
C ALA A 154 4.85 8.57 -10.27
N LEU A 155 5.02 9.65 -9.50
CA LEU A 155 6.24 10.48 -9.54
C LEU A 155 7.47 9.67 -9.12
N ALA A 156 7.39 8.88 -8.05
CA ALA A 156 8.48 8.01 -7.60
C ALA A 156 8.85 6.98 -8.69
N LEU A 157 7.86 6.33 -9.32
CA LEU A 157 8.09 5.41 -10.45
C LEU A 157 8.70 6.11 -11.66
N LEU A 158 8.45 7.40 -11.86
CA LEU A 158 9.11 8.17 -12.94
C LEU A 158 10.53 8.65 -12.55
N GLY A 159 11.01 8.34 -11.35
CA GLY A 159 12.34 8.72 -10.85
C GLY A 159 12.42 10.15 -10.30
N TYR A 160 11.27 10.75 -9.94
CA TYR A 160 11.23 12.09 -9.36
C TYR A 160 11.36 12.04 -7.84
N ASP A 161 12.08 13.01 -7.26
CA ASP A 161 12.21 13.14 -5.81
C ASP A 161 10.89 13.63 -5.20
N THR A 162 10.22 12.73 -4.48
CA THR A 162 8.94 13.00 -3.82
C THR A 162 9.10 13.63 -2.44
N ALA A 163 10.31 13.64 -1.86
CA ALA A 163 10.57 14.21 -0.54
C ALA A 163 10.25 15.72 -0.49
N VAL A 164 10.29 16.41 -1.63
CA VAL A 164 9.90 17.82 -1.76
C VAL A 164 8.46 18.11 -1.33
N TYR A 165 7.58 17.10 -1.30
CA TYR A 165 6.17 17.23 -0.90
C TYR A 165 5.92 16.85 0.56
N ARG A 166 6.95 16.49 1.33
CA ARG A 166 6.81 15.93 2.69
C ARG A 166 6.04 16.85 3.63
N ASP A 167 6.46 18.10 3.76
CA ASP A 167 5.87 19.05 4.71
C ASP A 167 4.39 19.34 4.39
N ASP A 168 4.09 19.56 3.11
CA ASP A 168 2.73 19.80 2.63
C ASP A 168 1.83 18.57 2.82
N LEU A 169 2.37 17.37 2.60
CA LEU A 169 1.67 16.12 2.87
C LEU A 169 1.36 15.98 4.36
N ILE A 170 2.36 16.17 5.23
CA ILE A 170 2.21 16.13 6.70
C ILE A 170 1.12 17.10 7.15
N ALA A 171 1.18 18.36 6.70
CA ALA A 171 0.19 19.38 7.04
C ALA A 171 -1.22 18.96 6.58
N THR A 172 -1.34 18.40 5.38
CA THR A 172 -2.61 17.95 4.81
C THR A 172 -3.20 16.78 5.59
N VAL A 173 -2.44 15.70 5.81
CA VAL A 173 -2.98 14.46 6.41
C VAL A 173 -3.25 14.60 7.90
N ARG A 174 -2.56 15.53 8.61
CA ARG A 174 -2.92 15.90 9.99
C ARG A 174 -4.38 16.34 10.11
N THR A 175 -4.92 17.01 9.10
CA THR A 175 -6.34 17.44 9.10
C THR A 175 -7.32 16.30 8.81
N MET A 176 -6.84 15.19 8.27
CA MET A 176 -7.61 14.02 7.86
C MET A 176 -7.62 12.90 8.91
N GLN A 177 -6.69 12.94 9.87
CA GLN A 177 -6.60 11.95 10.93
C GLN A 177 -7.68 12.19 11.98
N ASN A 178 -8.45 11.15 12.31
CA ASN A 178 -9.45 11.24 13.37
C ASN A 178 -8.81 10.90 14.71
N LEU A 179 -8.83 11.84 15.65
CA LEU A 179 -8.34 11.65 17.03
C LEU A 179 -9.47 11.92 18.04
N PRO A 180 -9.58 11.11 19.12
CA PRO A 180 -8.78 9.93 19.45
C PRO A 180 -9.24 8.65 18.71
N GLY A 181 -10.16 8.77 17.75
CA GLY A 181 -10.84 7.64 17.10
C GLY A 181 -9.97 6.71 16.25
N GLY A 182 -8.83 7.18 15.73
CA GLY A 182 -7.91 6.43 14.87
C GLY A 182 -8.28 6.43 13.39
N GLY A 183 -7.30 6.22 12.52
CA GLY A 183 -7.47 6.18 11.06
C GLY A 183 -7.55 7.55 10.40
N PHE A 184 -7.59 7.55 9.06
CA PHE A 184 -7.73 8.75 8.23
C PHE A 184 -8.99 8.69 7.38
N GLY A 185 -9.74 9.78 7.34
CA GLY A 185 -10.87 9.98 6.42
C GLY A 185 -10.43 10.54 5.06
N GLY A 186 -11.40 10.81 4.17
CA GLY A 186 -11.15 11.44 2.88
C GLY A 186 -10.82 12.94 2.96
N GLY A 187 -11.10 13.57 4.10
CA GLY A 187 -10.93 15.00 4.33
C GLY A 187 -11.28 15.35 5.77
N HIS A 188 -11.07 16.61 6.14
CA HIS A 188 -11.44 17.11 7.47
C HIS A 188 -12.92 16.85 7.78
N GLY A 189 -13.19 16.26 8.94
CA GLY A 189 -14.55 15.94 9.40
C GLY A 189 -15.17 14.70 8.77
N GLN A 190 -14.45 13.98 7.90
CA GLN A 190 -14.92 12.70 7.35
C GLN A 190 -14.46 11.52 8.22
N ASN A 191 -15.31 10.50 8.33
CA ASN A 191 -14.99 9.29 9.09
C ASN A 191 -13.79 8.55 8.51
N SER A 192 -13.02 7.90 9.38
CA SER A 192 -11.90 7.06 8.98
C SER A 192 -12.36 5.91 8.11
N HIS A 193 -11.60 5.63 7.06
CA HIS A 193 -11.90 4.58 6.09
C HIS A 193 -10.60 3.86 5.68
N LEU A 194 -10.62 2.54 5.50
CA LEU A 194 -9.41 1.75 5.25
C LEU A 194 -8.73 2.15 3.95
N ALA A 195 -9.52 2.39 2.90
CA ALA A 195 -9.00 2.86 1.61
C ALA A 195 -8.21 4.18 1.72
N THR A 196 -8.75 5.18 2.43
CA THR A 196 -8.09 6.47 2.60
C THR A 196 -6.93 6.39 3.58
N THR A 197 -7.05 5.58 4.62
CA THR A 197 -5.96 5.29 5.56
C THR A 197 -4.79 4.61 4.85
N TYR A 198 -5.06 3.61 4.02
CA TYR A 198 -4.07 2.95 3.18
C TYR A 198 -3.35 3.96 2.28
N ALA A 199 -4.10 4.79 1.56
CA ALA A 199 -3.53 5.80 0.69
C ALA A 199 -2.65 6.81 1.45
N VAL A 200 -3.07 7.28 2.63
CA VAL A 200 -2.25 8.16 3.48
C VAL A 200 -0.97 7.47 3.95
N VAL A 201 -1.07 6.23 4.46
CA VAL A 201 0.09 5.47 4.97
C VAL A 201 1.11 5.26 3.86
N LEU A 202 0.68 4.88 2.65
CA LEU A 202 1.56 4.72 1.50
C LEU A 202 2.14 6.04 1.01
N ALA A 203 1.35 7.12 0.95
CA ALA A 203 1.85 8.44 0.57
C ALA A 203 2.95 8.93 1.55
N LEU A 204 2.77 8.70 2.85
CA LEU A 204 3.78 9.02 3.87
C LEU A 204 5.02 8.12 3.73
N ALA A 205 4.85 6.83 3.41
CA ALA A 205 5.95 5.92 3.11
C ALA A 205 6.81 6.42 1.94
N ILE A 206 6.16 6.86 0.85
CA ILE A 206 6.81 7.31 -0.37
C ILE A 206 7.64 8.58 -0.16
N VAL A 207 7.13 9.59 0.56
CA VAL A 207 7.90 10.84 0.81
C VAL A 207 9.00 10.65 1.86
N GLY A 208 8.92 9.58 2.66
CA GLY A 208 9.86 9.24 3.71
C GLY A 208 9.98 10.27 4.83
N GLY A 209 10.90 10.04 5.76
CA GLY A 209 11.21 10.95 6.89
C GLY A 209 10.55 10.55 8.21
N GLU A 210 11.30 10.66 9.31
CA GLU A 210 10.82 10.32 10.65
C GLU A 210 9.61 11.18 11.06
N ASP A 211 9.65 12.46 10.72
CA ASP A 211 8.56 13.43 10.91
C ASP A 211 7.28 13.04 10.17
N ALA A 212 7.39 12.49 8.95
CA ALA A 212 6.26 11.98 8.19
C ALA A 212 5.62 10.77 8.88
N TYR A 213 6.43 9.85 9.39
CA TYR A 213 5.96 8.65 10.06
C TYR A 213 5.35 8.95 11.44
N GLU A 214 5.89 9.92 12.18
CA GLU A 214 5.41 10.35 13.50
C GLU A 214 4.02 11.02 13.46
N VAL A 215 3.53 11.43 12.28
CA VAL A 215 2.16 11.95 12.15
C VAL A 215 1.11 10.92 12.54
N ILE A 216 1.40 9.62 12.38
CA ILE A 216 0.43 8.55 12.54
C ILE A 216 0.30 8.16 14.02
N ASP A 217 -0.88 8.36 14.63
CA ASP A 217 -1.17 7.79 15.94
C ASP A 217 -1.42 6.28 15.80
N ARG A 218 -0.34 5.50 15.94
CA ARG A 218 -0.35 4.04 15.80
C ARG A 218 -1.28 3.36 16.80
N ARG A 219 -1.45 3.91 18.01
CA ARG A 219 -2.31 3.29 19.03
C ARG A 219 -3.78 3.51 18.70
N ALA A 220 -4.15 4.71 18.29
CA ALA A 220 -5.50 5.01 17.82
C ALA A 220 -5.81 4.20 16.55
N MET A 221 -4.87 4.14 15.60
CA MET A 221 -4.96 3.32 14.39
C MET A 221 -5.24 1.85 14.70
N TRP A 222 -4.44 1.23 15.58
CA TRP A 222 -4.61 -0.17 15.97
C TRP A 222 -5.99 -0.43 16.59
N ARG A 223 -6.43 0.41 17.53
CA ARG A 223 -7.75 0.28 18.15
C ARG A 223 -8.87 0.39 17.13
N TRP A 224 -8.76 1.35 16.21
CA TRP A 224 -9.74 1.53 15.15
C TRP A 224 -9.80 0.30 14.23
N ILE A 225 -8.68 -0.20 13.73
CA ILE A 225 -8.65 -1.41 12.90
C ILE A 225 -9.24 -2.62 13.66
N CYS A 226 -8.97 -2.76 14.96
CA CYS A 226 -9.60 -3.80 15.79
C CYS A 226 -11.13 -3.70 15.79
N SER A 227 -11.69 -2.50 15.79
CA SER A 227 -13.15 -2.29 15.74
C SER A 227 -13.79 -2.70 14.39
N LEU A 228 -13.00 -2.75 13.32
CA LEU A 228 -13.45 -3.15 11.98
C LEU A 228 -13.44 -4.67 11.77
N LYS A 229 -12.68 -5.42 12.58
CA LYS A 229 -12.52 -6.87 12.43
C LYS A 229 -13.83 -7.60 12.68
N GLN A 230 -14.22 -8.49 11.77
CA GLN A 230 -15.43 -9.31 11.87
C GLN A 230 -15.11 -10.73 12.32
N ARG A 231 -16.12 -11.40 12.92
CA ARG A 231 -16.01 -12.78 13.43
C ARG A 231 -15.80 -13.83 12.34
N ASP A 232 -16.28 -13.56 11.12
CA ASP A 232 -16.14 -14.46 9.97
C ASP A 232 -14.76 -14.37 9.30
N GLY A 233 -13.87 -13.53 9.84
CA GLY A 233 -12.53 -13.28 9.33
C GLY A 233 -12.41 -12.00 8.52
N GLY A 234 -13.50 -11.46 7.98
CA GLY A 234 -13.49 -10.23 7.18
C GLY A 234 -13.13 -8.98 7.99
N ILE A 235 -12.86 -7.88 7.29
CA ILE A 235 -12.59 -6.56 7.90
C ILE A 235 -13.45 -5.53 7.17
N GLN A 236 -14.22 -4.74 7.92
CA GLN A 236 -15.04 -3.66 7.36
C GLN A 236 -14.15 -2.54 6.81
N MET A 237 -14.57 -1.89 5.72
CA MET A 237 -13.87 -0.73 5.17
C MET A 237 -13.94 0.51 6.07
N THR A 238 -15.04 0.66 6.81
CA THR A 238 -15.28 1.69 7.82
C THR A 238 -16.28 1.13 8.84
N LEU A 239 -16.44 1.76 10.00
CA LEU A 239 -17.49 1.37 10.95
C LEU A 239 -18.87 1.46 10.29
N GLY A 240 -19.58 0.32 10.23
CA GLY A 240 -20.88 0.18 9.59
C GLY A 240 -20.82 0.09 8.05
N GLY A 241 -19.62 0.00 7.48
CA GLY A 241 -19.39 -0.11 6.04
C GLY A 241 -19.43 -1.54 5.53
N GLU A 242 -19.11 -1.68 4.25
CA GLU A 242 -19.01 -2.97 3.58
C GLU A 242 -17.82 -3.81 4.07
N VAL A 243 -17.96 -5.14 3.94
CA VAL A 243 -16.89 -6.12 4.16
C VAL A 243 -16.56 -6.77 2.82
N ASP A 244 -15.36 -6.51 2.34
CA ASP A 244 -14.81 -7.11 1.11
C ASP A 244 -13.29 -7.27 1.22
N VAL A 245 -12.67 -7.94 0.25
CA VAL A 245 -11.23 -8.22 0.23
C VAL A 245 -10.36 -6.97 0.16
N ARG A 246 -10.89 -5.78 -0.21
CA ARG A 246 -10.13 -4.52 -0.11
C ARG A 246 -9.87 -4.20 1.36
N GLY A 247 -10.83 -4.46 2.24
CA GLY A 247 -10.68 -4.27 3.68
C GLY A 247 -9.61 -5.18 4.26
N ALA A 248 -9.60 -6.45 3.82
CA ALA A 248 -8.56 -7.42 4.18
C ALA A 248 -7.16 -6.94 3.76
N TYR A 249 -6.99 -6.58 2.49
CA TYR A 249 -5.71 -6.15 1.94
C TYR A 249 -5.21 -4.83 2.56
N CYS A 250 -6.06 -3.79 2.60
CA CYS A 250 -5.69 -2.49 3.16
C CYS A 250 -5.26 -2.64 4.62
N ALA A 251 -6.03 -3.37 5.44
CA ALA A 251 -5.68 -3.57 6.84
C ALA A 251 -4.38 -4.37 7.00
N ALA A 252 -4.15 -5.42 6.21
CA ALA A 252 -2.91 -6.20 6.26
C ALA A 252 -1.67 -5.35 5.91
N VAL A 253 -1.78 -4.49 4.89
CA VAL A 253 -0.71 -3.55 4.54
C VAL A 253 -0.45 -2.56 5.66
N ILE A 254 -1.49 -1.90 6.19
CA ILE A 254 -1.34 -0.90 7.27
C ILE A 254 -0.73 -1.53 8.53
N VAL A 255 -1.25 -2.70 8.95
CA VAL A 255 -0.77 -3.41 10.14
C VAL A 255 0.71 -3.77 10.03
N THR A 256 1.16 -4.21 8.86
CA THR A 256 2.55 -4.64 8.67
C THR A 256 3.52 -3.49 8.45
N LEU A 257 3.16 -2.45 7.70
CA LEU A 257 4.02 -1.26 7.54
C LEU A 257 4.20 -0.49 8.85
N LEU A 258 3.13 -0.35 9.63
CA LEU A 258 3.15 0.37 10.91
C LEU A 258 3.58 -0.51 12.09
N ASN A 259 3.87 -1.78 11.86
CA ASN A 259 4.21 -2.76 12.91
C ASN A 259 3.21 -2.67 14.09
N LEU A 260 1.92 -2.79 13.79
CA LEU A 260 0.85 -2.74 14.79
C LEU A 260 0.72 -4.10 15.49
N PRO A 261 0.25 -4.14 16.76
CA PRO A 261 -0.04 -5.39 17.44
C PRO A 261 -1.09 -6.22 16.68
N LEU A 262 -0.91 -7.54 16.66
CA LEU A 262 -1.87 -8.46 16.03
C LEU A 262 -3.01 -8.81 16.97
N GLU A 263 -2.80 -8.72 18.29
CA GLU A 263 -3.83 -8.96 19.28
C GLU A 263 -4.98 -7.96 19.11
N LEU A 264 -6.21 -8.44 19.27
CA LEU A 264 -7.38 -7.58 19.24
C LEU A 264 -7.54 -6.83 20.56
N SER A 265 -7.98 -5.57 20.46
CA SER A 265 -8.56 -4.85 21.60
C SER A 265 -9.75 -5.63 22.18
N THR A 266 -9.97 -5.55 23.49
CA THR A 266 -11.11 -6.16 24.18
C THR A 266 -12.46 -5.64 23.68
N ASP A 267 -12.47 -4.43 23.13
CA ASP A 267 -13.67 -3.77 22.60
C ASP A 267 -13.95 -4.15 21.14
N SER A 268 -13.11 -5.01 20.53
CA SER A 268 -13.35 -5.51 19.17
C SER A 268 -14.59 -6.40 19.13
N PRO A 269 -15.47 -6.26 18.12
CA PRO A 269 -16.62 -7.16 17.97
C PRO A 269 -16.21 -8.62 17.66
N ALA A 270 -14.96 -8.82 17.22
CA ALA A 270 -14.36 -10.14 17.00
C ALA A 270 -13.58 -10.67 18.20
N TRP A 271 -13.48 -9.93 19.31
CA TRP A 271 -12.79 -10.41 20.51
C TRP A 271 -13.55 -11.59 21.15
N THR A 272 -12.80 -12.63 21.51
CA THR A 272 -13.31 -13.79 22.27
C THR A 272 -12.24 -14.27 23.27
N PRO A 273 -12.60 -15.08 24.29
CA PRO A 273 -11.64 -15.63 25.25
C PRO A 273 -10.52 -16.47 24.62
N GLU A 274 -10.73 -17.01 23.42
CA GLU A 274 -9.75 -17.75 22.62
C GLU A 274 -8.66 -16.84 22.01
N ARG A 275 -8.75 -15.53 22.22
CA ARG A 275 -7.79 -14.49 21.80
C ARG A 275 -7.48 -14.51 20.29
N PRO A 276 -8.49 -14.35 19.42
CA PRO A 276 -8.24 -14.16 18.00
C PRO A 276 -7.42 -12.89 17.75
N THR A 277 -6.68 -12.92 16.64
CA THR A 277 -5.87 -11.80 16.15
C THR A 277 -6.57 -11.07 15.00
N LEU A 278 -6.03 -9.93 14.59
CA LEU A 278 -6.44 -9.23 13.37
C LEU A 278 -6.43 -10.13 12.12
N PHE A 279 -5.55 -11.14 12.09
CA PHE A 279 -5.38 -12.04 10.95
C PHE A 279 -6.14 -13.37 11.10
N THR A 280 -6.67 -13.69 12.28
CA THR A 280 -7.47 -14.91 12.49
C THR A 280 -8.66 -14.93 11.53
N GLY A 281 -8.82 -16.03 10.79
CA GLY A 281 -9.89 -16.26 9.81
C GLY A 281 -9.78 -15.45 8.52
N LEU A 282 -8.77 -14.58 8.35
CA LEU A 282 -8.69 -13.69 7.18
C LEU A 282 -8.43 -14.47 5.87
N ALA A 283 -7.55 -15.47 5.91
CA ALA A 283 -7.30 -16.35 4.77
C ALA A 283 -8.52 -17.20 4.39
N ASP A 284 -9.30 -17.66 5.38
CA ASP A 284 -10.57 -18.36 5.14
C ASP A 284 -11.64 -17.45 4.54
N TYR A 285 -11.67 -16.17 4.92
CA TYR A 285 -12.53 -15.18 4.28
C TYR A 285 -12.16 -15.01 2.80
N VAL A 286 -10.87 -14.84 2.50
CA VAL A 286 -10.37 -14.76 1.11
C VAL A 286 -10.70 -16.00 0.31
N ARG A 287 -10.51 -17.21 0.86
CA ARG A 287 -10.86 -18.48 0.21
C ARG A 287 -12.32 -18.51 -0.25
N ARG A 288 -13.25 -18.01 0.57
CA ARG A 288 -14.69 -17.97 0.22
C ARG A 288 -15.01 -17.00 -0.92
N CYS A 289 -14.08 -16.13 -1.30
CA CYS A 289 -14.25 -15.17 -2.39
C CYS A 289 -13.77 -15.73 -3.74
N GLN A 290 -13.10 -16.89 -3.80
CA GLN A 290 -12.76 -17.51 -5.09
C GLN A 290 -14.03 -18.02 -5.77
N THR A 291 -14.20 -17.70 -7.05
CA THR A 291 -15.41 -18.04 -7.82
C THR A 291 -15.21 -19.31 -8.63
N PHE A 292 -16.31 -19.81 -9.21
CA PHE A 292 -16.27 -20.97 -10.11
C PHE A 292 -15.39 -20.74 -11.35
N GLU A 293 -15.20 -19.48 -11.78
CA GLU A 293 -14.36 -19.13 -12.93
C GLU A 293 -12.85 -19.29 -12.62
N GLY A 294 -12.47 -19.40 -11.35
CA GLY A 294 -11.08 -19.44 -10.87
C GLY A 294 -10.56 -18.12 -10.32
N GLY A 295 -11.09 -16.99 -10.80
CA GLY A 295 -10.79 -15.67 -10.25
C GLY A 295 -11.42 -15.42 -8.88
N ILE A 296 -11.19 -14.23 -8.33
CA ILE A 296 -11.60 -13.88 -6.97
C ILE A 296 -12.49 -12.63 -7.01
N SER A 297 -13.59 -12.66 -6.27
CA SER A 297 -14.54 -11.57 -6.18
C SER A 297 -14.34 -10.74 -4.91
N GLY A 298 -15.06 -9.62 -4.79
CA GLY A 298 -14.92 -8.71 -3.66
C GLY A 298 -15.34 -9.35 -2.33
N LYS A 299 -16.38 -10.17 -2.38
CA LYS A 299 -17.00 -10.86 -1.25
C LYS A 299 -17.50 -12.21 -1.73
N PRO A 300 -17.82 -13.16 -0.84
CA PRO A 300 -18.39 -14.45 -1.25
C PRO A 300 -19.59 -14.27 -2.19
N ASP A 301 -19.69 -15.16 -3.18
CA ASP A 301 -20.73 -15.21 -4.21
C ASP A 301 -20.78 -14.00 -5.18
N GLY A 302 -19.74 -13.17 -5.22
CA GLY A 302 -19.57 -12.12 -6.23
C GLY A 302 -18.97 -12.60 -7.56
N GLU A 303 -19.01 -11.74 -8.58
CA GLU A 303 -18.31 -11.95 -9.87
C GLU A 303 -16.79 -11.78 -9.71
N ALA A 304 -16.01 -12.63 -10.38
CA ALA A 304 -14.56 -12.54 -10.31
C ALA A 304 -14.04 -11.24 -10.94
N HIS A 305 -13.04 -10.62 -10.31
CA HIS A 305 -12.53 -9.33 -10.73
C HIS A 305 -11.05 -9.14 -10.42
N GLY A 306 -10.29 -8.57 -11.37
CA GLY A 306 -8.82 -8.49 -11.29
C GLY A 306 -8.34 -7.72 -10.07
N ALA A 307 -8.98 -6.57 -9.78
CA ALA A 307 -8.67 -5.78 -8.59
C ALA A 307 -8.87 -6.56 -7.28
N TYR A 308 -9.91 -7.38 -7.18
CA TYR A 308 -10.16 -8.20 -5.99
C TYR A 308 -9.22 -9.41 -5.92
N ALA A 309 -8.85 -9.98 -7.06
CA ALA A 309 -7.81 -11.00 -7.15
C ALA A 309 -6.47 -10.48 -6.63
N PHE A 310 -6.04 -9.27 -7.05
CA PHE A 310 -4.83 -8.66 -6.51
C PHE A 310 -4.91 -8.44 -4.99
N CYS A 311 -6.00 -7.83 -4.49
CA CYS A 311 -6.18 -7.62 -3.05
C CYS A 311 -6.11 -8.94 -2.27
N ALA A 312 -6.75 -10.00 -2.76
CA ALA A 312 -6.73 -11.31 -2.14
C ALA A 312 -5.32 -11.93 -2.12
N LEU A 313 -4.61 -11.92 -3.25
CA LEU A 313 -3.26 -12.49 -3.35
C LEU A 313 -2.25 -11.68 -2.53
N GLY A 314 -2.31 -10.35 -2.59
CA GLY A 314 -1.49 -9.46 -1.78
C GLY A 314 -1.75 -9.66 -0.30
N CYS A 315 -3.02 -9.76 0.11
CA CYS A 315 -3.38 -10.04 1.51
C CYS A 315 -2.80 -11.37 1.98
N LEU A 316 -3.01 -12.45 1.22
CA LEU A 316 -2.47 -13.77 1.57
C LEU A 316 -0.94 -13.73 1.67
N SER A 317 -0.27 -13.05 0.73
CA SER A 317 1.19 -12.90 0.70
C SER A 317 1.77 -12.09 1.86
N ILE A 318 0.95 -11.35 2.61
CA ILE A 318 1.33 -10.69 3.87
C ILE A 318 1.18 -11.66 5.05
N LEU A 319 0.20 -12.57 5.01
CA LEU A 319 -0.10 -13.50 6.09
C LEU A 319 0.93 -14.63 6.21
N ASP A 320 1.44 -15.12 5.08
CA ASP A 320 2.56 -16.07 4.97
C ASP A 320 3.09 -16.00 3.52
N THR A 321 4.21 -16.66 3.25
CA THR A 321 4.86 -16.71 1.94
C THR A 321 3.92 -17.25 0.84
N PRO A 322 3.91 -16.63 -0.36
CA PRO A 322 3.02 -16.99 -1.48
C PRO A 322 2.92 -18.50 -1.77
N HIS A 323 4.06 -19.18 -1.92
CA HIS A 323 4.14 -20.61 -2.25
C HIS A 323 3.54 -21.54 -1.20
N ARG A 324 3.36 -21.08 0.04
CA ARG A 324 2.72 -21.85 1.11
C ARG A 324 1.24 -21.54 1.23
N ILE A 325 0.89 -20.25 1.29
CA ILE A 325 -0.46 -19.85 1.69
C ILE A 325 -1.45 -19.83 0.53
N ILE A 326 -1.03 -19.41 -0.67
CA ILE A 326 -1.95 -19.30 -1.80
C ILE A 326 -2.46 -20.70 -2.22
N PRO A 327 -1.61 -21.73 -2.41
CA PRO A 327 -2.08 -23.08 -2.72
C PRO A 327 -2.91 -23.73 -1.61
N LYS A 328 -2.70 -23.31 -0.35
CA LYS A 328 -3.47 -23.81 0.80
C LYS A 328 -4.92 -23.34 0.78
N TYR A 329 -5.17 -22.12 0.29
CA TYR A 329 -6.48 -21.48 0.37
C TYR A 329 -7.17 -21.30 -0.99
N LEU A 330 -6.47 -21.42 -2.12
CA LEU A 330 -7.01 -21.14 -3.45
C LEU A 330 -6.71 -22.28 -4.44
N ASP A 331 -7.64 -22.51 -5.37
CA ASP A 331 -7.41 -23.34 -6.56
C ASP A 331 -6.53 -22.56 -7.55
N VAL A 332 -5.21 -22.80 -7.45
CA VAL A 332 -4.20 -22.09 -8.24
C VAL A 332 -4.30 -22.38 -9.74
N PRO A 333 -4.47 -23.64 -10.21
CA PRO A 333 -4.64 -23.90 -11.64
C PRO A 333 -5.80 -23.12 -12.29
N ARG A 334 -6.98 -23.07 -11.63
CA ARG A 334 -8.10 -22.28 -12.15
C ARG A 334 -7.82 -20.79 -12.11
N LEU A 335 -7.17 -20.30 -11.06
CA LEU A 335 -6.79 -18.90 -10.94
C LEU A 335 -5.83 -18.47 -12.08
N ILE A 336 -4.82 -19.30 -12.39
CA ILE A 336 -3.89 -19.04 -13.51
C ILE A 336 -4.66 -18.98 -14.83
N SER A 337 -5.54 -19.95 -15.08
CA SER A 337 -6.38 -19.96 -16.30
C SER A 337 -7.22 -18.69 -16.42
N TRP A 338 -7.82 -18.24 -15.31
CA TRP A 338 -8.65 -17.05 -15.28
C TRP A 338 -7.85 -15.76 -15.49
N LEU A 339 -6.70 -15.62 -14.82
CA LEU A 339 -5.79 -14.48 -14.97
C LEU A 339 -5.24 -14.39 -16.40
N SER A 340 -4.83 -15.51 -16.98
CA SER A 340 -4.35 -15.57 -18.38
C SER A 340 -5.42 -15.08 -19.35
N SER A 341 -6.68 -15.48 -19.13
CA SER A 341 -7.85 -15.10 -19.94
C SER A 341 -8.28 -13.63 -19.79
N ARG A 342 -7.53 -12.80 -19.07
CA ARG A 342 -7.74 -11.35 -18.99
C ARG A 342 -7.00 -10.59 -20.06
N GLN A 343 -5.95 -11.15 -20.66
CA GLN A 343 -5.20 -10.45 -21.68
C GLN A 343 -5.81 -10.64 -23.06
N TYR A 344 -6.10 -9.54 -23.75
CA TYR A 344 -6.70 -9.59 -25.08
C TYR A 344 -5.68 -9.28 -26.18
N ALA A 345 -5.98 -9.73 -27.38
CA ALA A 345 -5.32 -9.30 -28.61
C ALA A 345 -6.40 -8.87 -29.61
N PRO A 346 -6.16 -7.84 -30.44
CA PRO A 346 -4.90 -7.12 -30.63
C PRO A 346 -4.57 -6.10 -29.54
N GLU A 347 -5.46 -5.77 -28.62
CA GLU A 347 -5.24 -4.64 -27.69
C GLU A 347 -3.97 -4.81 -26.83
N GLY A 348 -3.67 -6.03 -26.37
CA GLY A 348 -2.51 -6.36 -25.55
C GLY A 348 -2.68 -6.06 -24.06
N GLY A 349 -3.65 -5.23 -23.69
CA GLY A 349 -4.01 -4.92 -22.31
C GLY A 349 -4.82 -6.00 -21.61
N PHE A 350 -5.09 -5.78 -20.32
CA PHE A 350 -5.94 -6.66 -19.51
C PHE A 350 -7.35 -6.10 -19.33
N SER A 351 -8.34 -6.98 -19.30
CA SER A 351 -9.68 -6.70 -18.78
C SER A 351 -9.80 -7.09 -17.31
N GLY A 352 -10.73 -6.46 -16.59
CA GLY A 352 -10.94 -6.74 -15.17
C GLY A 352 -11.70 -8.03 -14.90
N ARG A 353 -12.53 -8.47 -15.83
CA ARG A 353 -13.46 -9.60 -15.68
C ARG A 353 -13.92 -10.09 -17.05
N THR A 354 -14.45 -11.31 -17.09
CA THR A 354 -14.84 -12.00 -18.32
C THR A 354 -15.84 -11.16 -19.15
N ASN A 355 -15.64 -11.09 -20.48
CA ASN A 355 -16.47 -10.35 -21.43
C ASN A 355 -16.60 -8.84 -21.16
N LYS A 356 -15.57 -8.23 -20.55
CA LYS A 356 -15.45 -6.77 -20.43
C LYS A 356 -14.22 -6.28 -21.16
N LEU A 357 -14.20 -4.98 -21.41
CA LEU A 357 -13.16 -4.31 -22.17
C LEU A 357 -11.84 -4.27 -21.42
N VAL A 358 -10.75 -4.15 -22.17
CA VAL A 358 -9.45 -3.76 -21.62
C VAL A 358 -9.52 -2.38 -20.96
N ASP A 359 -8.69 -2.19 -19.93
CA ASP A 359 -8.54 -0.94 -19.19
C ASP A 359 -7.12 -0.87 -18.61
N GLY A 360 -6.48 0.28 -18.78
CA GLY A 360 -5.12 0.57 -18.35
C GLY A 360 -4.84 0.27 -16.88
N CYS A 361 -5.81 0.44 -15.97
CA CYS A 361 -5.56 0.16 -14.55
C CYS A 361 -5.36 -1.34 -14.25
N TYR A 362 -5.88 -2.24 -15.09
CA TYR A 362 -5.63 -3.68 -14.95
C TYR A 362 -4.20 -4.07 -15.33
N SER A 363 -3.42 -3.16 -15.91
CA SER A 363 -1.96 -3.32 -16.01
C SER A 363 -1.34 -3.56 -14.63
N HIS A 364 -1.86 -2.91 -13.58
CA HIS A 364 -1.49 -3.22 -12.20
C HIS A 364 -2.35 -4.34 -11.61
N TRP A 365 -3.68 -4.21 -11.63
CA TRP A 365 -4.53 -5.12 -10.87
C TRP A 365 -4.51 -6.57 -11.39
N VAL A 366 -4.31 -6.80 -12.68
CA VAL A 366 -4.10 -8.15 -13.23
C VAL A 366 -2.61 -8.40 -13.41
N GLY A 367 -1.87 -7.46 -14.00
CA GLY A 367 -0.42 -7.63 -14.23
C GLY A 367 0.37 -7.90 -12.96
N GLY A 368 0.07 -7.19 -11.87
CA GLY A 368 0.68 -7.34 -10.55
C GLY A 368 0.30 -8.62 -9.81
N CYS A 369 -0.66 -9.41 -10.32
CA CYS A 369 -0.89 -10.77 -9.79
C CYS A 369 0.20 -11.74 -10.24
N TRP A 370 0.81 -11.53 -11.42
CA TRP A 370 1.77 -12.48 -12.00
C TRP A 370 3.04 -12.65 -11.17
N PRO A 371 3.69 -11.60 -10.62
CA PRO A 371 4.80 -11.79 -9.68
C PRO A 371 4.44 -12.66 -8.47
N LEU A 372 3.21 -12.56 -7.96
CA LEU A 372 2.74 -13.36 -6.82
C LEU A 372 2.51 -14.82 -7.25
N ILE A 373 1.99 -15.05 -8.45
CA ILE A 373 1.83 -16.40 -9.03
C ILE A 373 3.18 -17.03 -9.36
N ASP A 374 4.13 -16.28 -9.91
CA ASP A 374 5.48 -16.76 -10.17
C ASP A 374 6.15 -17.20 -8.86
N ALA A 375 6.00 -16.40 -7.80
CA ALA A 375 6.47 -16.77 -6.46
C ALA A 375 5.77 -18.03 -5.90
N VAL A 376 4.51 -18.28 -6.26
CA VAL A 376 3.81 -19.53 -5.90
C VAL A 376 4.42 -20.74 -6.59
N LEU A 377 4.76 -20.61 -7.88
CA LEU A 377 5.26 -21.72 -8.69
C LEU A 377 6.74 -22.03 -8.46
N LYS A 378 7.56 -20.99 -8.27
CA LYS A 378 9.02 -21.13 -8.06
C LYS A 378 9.36 -21.52 -6.62
N GLY A 379 8.56 -21.08 -5.65
CA GLY A 379 8.97 -21.11 -4.24
C GLY A 379 9.98 -20.01 -3.92
N ALA A 380 10.52 -20.03 -2.70
CA ALA A 380 11.65 -19.18 -2.31
C ALA A 380 12.96 -19.93 -2.53
N SER A 381 13.95 -19.28 -3.16
CA SER A 381 15.28 -19.85 -3.42
C SER A 381 16.31 -19.33 -2.41
N GLU A 382 17.41 -20.06 -2.20
CA GLU A 382 18.59 -19.53 -1.51
C GLU A 382 19.35 -18.60 -2.48
N LEU A 383 19.98 -17.54 -1.97
CA LEU A 383 20.96 -16.77 -2.74
C LEU A 383 22.23 -17.62 -2.85
N GLU A 384 22.52 -18.19 -4.02
CA GLU A 384 23.82 -18.83 -4.27
C GLU A 384 24.90 -17.74 -4.36
N GLU A 385 25.92 -17.80 -3.50
CA GLU A 385 27.13 -16.98 -3.65
C GLU A 385 27.81 -17.33 -4.99
N GLU A 386 28.19 -16.33 -5.79
CA GLU A 386 28.65 -16.45 -7.18
C GLU A 386 29.93 -17.29 -7.43
N GLU A 387 30.47 -18.07 -6.48
CA GLU A 387 31.79 -18.70 -6.62
C GLU A 387 31.86 -20.18 -6.98
N THR A 388 30.75 -20.93 -7.14
CA THR A 388 30.83 -22.38 -7.47
C THR A 388 30.04 -22.83 -8.69
N ALA A 389 30.16 -22.13 -9.81
CA ALA A 389 29.46 -22.47 -11.06
C ALA A 389 29.98 -23.70 -11.84
N ALA A 390 30.98 -24.46 -11.35
CA ALA A 390 31.65 -25.49 -12.16
C ALA A 390 31.29 -26.95 -11.83
N ALA A 391 30.65 -27.26 -10.69
CA ALA A 391 30.56 -28.66 -10.23
C ALA A 391 29.21 -29.35 -10.45
N ASP A 392 28.11 -28.63 -10.70
CA ASP A 392 26.76 -29.20 -10.50
C ASP A 392 25.93 -29.39 -11.79
N GLN A 393 26.59 -29.69 -12.90
CA GLN A 393 25.93 -29.95 -14.19
C GLN A 393 25.14 -31.27 -14.21
N GLN A 394 25.43 -32.23 -13.31
CA GLN A 394 24.77 -33.53 -13.29
C GLN A 394 23.49 -33.58 -12.44
N GLN A 395 23.31 -32.71 -11.43
CA GLN A 395 22.04 -32.63 -10.68
C GLN A 395 20.95 -31.80 -11.39
N LYS A 396 21.32 -30.87 -12.28
CA LYS A 396 20.36 -30.08 -13.07
C LYS A 396 19.47 -30.92 -13.98
N GLN A 397 19.94 -32.08 -14.47
CA GLN A 397 19.15 -32.93 -15.39
C GLN A 397 18.01 -33.71 -14.73
N GLN A 398 18.07 -33.99 -13.41
CA GLN A 398 16.96 -34.68 -12.71
C GLN A 398 15.93 -33.73 -12.08
N ARG A 399 16.31 -32.49 -11.72
CA ARG A 399 15.38 -31.43 -11.30
C ARG A 399 14.57 -30.81 -12.46
N SER A 400 15.00 -31.03 -13.71
CA SER A 400 14.38 -30.52 -14.94
C SER A 400 12.96 -31.04 -15.24
N ARG A 401 12.42 -32.01 -14.48
CA ARG A 401 11.07 -32.57 -14.76
C ARG A 401 9.90 -31.78 -14.17
N THR A 402 10.15 -30.75 -13.36
CA THR A 402 9.09 -29.93 -12.73
C THR A 402 9.40 -28.43 -12.66
N THR A 403 10.48 -27.94 -13.27
CA THR A 403 10.72 -26.50 -13.38
C THR A 403 9.69 -25.88 -14.33
N PRO A 404 8.91 -24.86 -13.92
CA PRO A 404 8.08 -24.10 -14.85
C PRO A 404 8.97 -23.58 -15.98
N ALA A 405 8.47 -23.57 -17.21
CA ALA A 405 9.19 -23.02 -18.36
C ALA A 405 9.76 -21.63 -18.00
N GLU A 406 10.99 -21.35 -18.44
CA GLU A 406 11.74 -20.10 -18.25
C GLU A 406 11.10 -18.92 -19.01
N GLY A 407 9.79 -18.70 -18.83
CA GLY A 407 9.02 -17.71 -19.57
C GLY A 407 7.85 -17.15 -18.79
N SER A 408 7.44 -15.94 -19.17
CA SER A 408 6.30 -15.23 -18.58
C SER A 408 4.98 -15.94 -18.86
N LEU A 409 4.11 -16.04 -17.85
CA LEU A 409 2.75 -16.61 -17.97
C LEU A 409 1.75 -15.67 -18.68
N TYR A 410 2.19 -14.47 -19.05
CA TYR A 410 1.42 -13.49 -19.82
C TYR A 410 2.31 -12.79 -20.87
N SER A 411 1.70 -12.14 -21.86
CA SER A 411 2.41 -11.41 -22.89
C SER A 411 2.88 -10.05 -22.38
N ARG A 412 4.14 -9.96 -21.95
CA ARG A 412 4.76 -8.67 -21.57
C ARG A 412 4.79 -7.69 -22.75
N GLU A 413 5.07 -8.18 -23.95
CA GLU A 413 5.04 -7.37 -25.18
C GLU A 413 3.66 -6.75 -25.39
N GLY A 414 2.59 -7.54 -25.31
CA GLY A 414 1.23 -7.04 -25.49
C GLY A 414 0.88 -5.94 -24.49
N LEU A 415 1.26 -6.14 -23.22
CA LEU A 415 0.99 -5.15 -22.18
C LEU A 415 1.77 -3.85 -22.41
N ILE A 416 3.06 -3.92 -22.73
CA ILE A 416 3.89 -2.74 -22.99
C ILE A 416 3.37 -1.97 -24.21
N ARG A 417 2.96 -2.67 -25.28
CA ARG A 417 2.31 -2.04 -26.45
C ARG A 417 1.01 -1.34 -26.05
N TYR A 418 0.14 -1.97 -25.26
CA TYR A 418 -1.10 -1.34 -24.81
C TYR A 418 -0.82 -0.05 -24.02
N ILE A 419 0.14 -0.10 -23.09
CA ILE A 419 0.50 1.03 -22.23
C ILE A 419 1.06 2.18 -23.06
N LEU A 420 2.12 1.93 -23.84
CA LEU A 420 2.85 2.99 -24.55
C LEU A 420 2.10 3.48 -25.78
N CYS A 421 1.41 2.60 -26.52
CA CYS A 421 0.65 3.01 -27.72
C CYS A 421 -0.74 3.56 -27.37
N CYS A 422 -1.52 2.88 -26.52
CA CYS A 422 -2.93 3.22 -26.28
C CYS A 422 -3.14 4.03 -25.00
N GLY A 423 -2.34 3.77 -23.97
CA GLY A 423 -2.51 4.31 -22.61
C GLY A 423 -2.00 5.74 -22.40
N GLN A 424 -1.10 6.24 -23.26
CA GLN A 424 -0.57 7.60 -23.14
C GLN A 424 -1.54 8.66 -23.67
N ASP A 425 -1.76 9.73 -22.91
CA ASP A 425 -2.34 10.97 -23.45
C ASP A 425 -1.23 11.81 -24.08
N CYS A 426 -1.12 11.73 -25.42
CA CYS A 426 -0.10 12.44 -26.19
C CYS A 426 -0.36 13.95 -26.31
N SER A 427 -1.44 14.48 -25.73
CA SER A 427 -1.67 15.93 -25.70
C SER A 427 -0.78 16.60 -24.65
N LYS A 428 -0.77 17.94 -24.63
CA LYS A 428 -0.10 18.74 -23.59
C LYS A 428 -0.63 18.48 -22.18
N ARG A 429 -1.77 17.78 -22.03
CA ARG A 429 -2.33 17.40 -20.73
C ARG A 429 -1.41 16.40 -20.03
N GLY A 430 -0.85 15.43 -20.75
CA GLY A 430 -0.13 14.31 -20.17
C GLY A 430 -1.02 13.38 -19.33
N GLY A 431 -0.38 12.54 -18.52
CA GLY A 431 -1.00 11.42 -17.80
C GLY A 431 -1.31 10.20 -18.68
N LEU A 432 -1.77 9.13 -18.04
CA LEU A 432 -2.23 7.90 -18.68
C LEU A 432 -3.72 7.64 -18.37
N ARG A 433 -4.36 6.80 -19.18
CA ARG A 433 -5.83 6.64 -19.23
C ARG A 433 -6.27 5.18 -19.23
N ASP A 434 -7.56 4.96 -18.99
CA ASP A 434 -8.25 3.67 -19.16
C ASP A 434 -8.00 3.09 -20.57
N LYS A 435 -8.45 3.81 -21.60
CA LYS A 435 -8.37 3.43 -23.01
C LYS A 435 -8.43 4.68 -23.89
N PRO A 436 -8.20 4.60 -25.22
CA PRO A 436 -8.07 5.78 -26.07
C PRO A 436 -9.22 6.81 -26.00
N SER A 437 -10.46 6.37 -25.83
CA SER A 437 -11.63 7.27 -25.72
C SER A 437 -11.82 7.95 -24.37
N LYS A 438 -10.95 7.70 -23.38
CA LYS A 438 -11.08 8.23 -22.02
C LYS A 438 -10.01 9.29 -21.73
N PRO A 439 -10.33 10.32 -20.93
CA PRO A 439 -9.33 11.29 -20.49
C PRO A 439 -8.33 10.63 -19.52
N SER A 440 -7.13 11.19 -19.42
CA SER A 440 -6.16 10.81 -18.39
C SER A 440 -6.59 11.27 -16.99
N ASP A 441 -6.26 10.48 -15.98
CA ASP A 441 -6.48 10.78 -14.56
C ASP A 441 -5.34 10.23 -13.69
N ALA A 442 -5.25 10.66 -12.43
CA ALA A 442 -4.19 10.25 -11.51
C ALA A 442 -4.22 8.74 -11.21
N TYR A 443 -5.42 8.15 -11.09
CA TYR A 443 -5.60 6.72 -10.80
C TYR A 443 -5.02 5.85 -11.92
N HIS A 444 -5.40 6.10 -13.17
CA HIS A 444 -4.86 5.38 -14.31
C HIS A 444 -3.38 5.69 -14.52
N THR A 445 -2.95 6.93 -14.33
CA THR A 445 -1.52 7.27 -14.42
C THR A 445 -0.67 6.44 -13.46
N CYS A 446 -1.08 6.34 -12.19
CA CYS A 446 -0.41 5.51 -11.20
C CYS A 446 -0.40 4.04 -11.61
N TYR A 447 -1.58 3.44 -11.80
CA TYR A 447 -1.67 2.00 -12.00
C TYR A 447 -1.21 1.50 -13.37
N VAL A 448 -1.22 2.36 -14.39
CA VAL A 448 -0.60 2.04 -15.69
C VAL A 448 0.93 2.03 -15.54
N LEU A 449 1.53 3.02 -14.85
CA LEU A 449 2.97 3.03 -14.59
C LEU A 449 3.41 1.88 -13.67
N SER A 450 2.60 1.54 -12.66
CA SER A 450 2.79 0.35 -11.84
C SER A 450 2.79 -0.94 -12.66
N GLY A 451 1.87 -1.05 -13.63
CA GLY A 451 1.83 -2.19 -14.56
C GLY A 451 3.01 -2.22 -15.51
N LEU A 452 3.47 -1.06 -16.01
CA LEU A 452 4.68 -0.96 -16.82
C LEU A 452 5.90 -1.41 -16.03
N SER A 453 6.05 -0.96 -14.78
CA SER A 453 7.09 -1.41 -13.87
C SER A 453 7.07 -2.94 -13.71
N SER A 454 5.89 -3.53 -13.46
CA SER A 454 5.74 -4.98 -13.37
C SER A 454 6.05 -5.72 -14.67
N ALA A 455 5.91 -5.09 -15.83
CA ALA A 455 6.25 -5.66 -17.13
C ALA A 455 7.74 -5.51 -17.46
N GLN A 456 8.45 -4.60 -16.79
CA GLN A 456 9.88 -4.31 -17.02
C GLN A 456 10.80 -5.05 -16.03
N HIS A 457 10.25 -5.50 -14.90
CA HIS A 457 11.01 -6.09 -13.80
C HIS A 457 10.47 -7.46 -13.39
N ARG A 458 11.37 -8.31 -12.92
CA ARG A 458 11.10 -9.62 -12.34
C ARG A 458 11.26 -9.52 -10.83
N TRP A 459 10.37 -10.20 -10.11
CA TRP A 459 10.42 -10.31 -8.66
C TRP A 459 10.54 -11.77 -8.27
N ASP A 460 11.53 -12.08 -7.45
CA ASP A 460 11.77 -13.42 -6.89
C ASP A 460 11.82 -13.34 -5.37
N LEU A 461 11.44 -14.43 -4.69
CA LEU A 461 11.58 -14.56 -3.24
C LEU A 461 12.87 -15.29 -2.93
N THR A 462 13.71 -14.69 -2.09
CA THR A 462 15.01 -15.26 -1.72
C THR A 462 15.19 -15.32 -0.21
N TYR A 463 15.73 -16.42 0.30
CA TYR A 463 16.19 -16.51 1.68
C TYR A 463 17.54 -15.80 1.77
N VAL A 464 17.57 -14.69 2.53
CA VAL A 464 18.81 -13.95 2.79
C VAL A 464 19.35 -14.43 4.13
N ASN A 465 20.45 -15.18 4.11
CA ASN A 465 21.15 -15.63 5.31
C ASN A 465 21.95 -14.46 5.91
N GLU A 466 21.30 -13.63 6.73
CA GLU A 466 21.96 -12.57 7.49
C GLU A 466 22.38 -13.02 8.90
N ASP A 467 21.78 -14.09 9.46
CA ASP A 467 22.06 -14.58 10.82
C ASP A 467 21.66 -16.07 10.97
N GLU A 468 22.61 -16.95 11.35
CA GLU A 468 22.37 -18.41 11.51
C GLU A 468 21.40 -18.76 12.66
N THR A 469 20.99 -17.78 13.48
CA THR A 469 20.23 -18.01 14.71
C THR A 469 18.71 -17.85 14.56
N ILE A 470 18.21 -17.35 13.41
CA ILE A 470 16.78 -17.14 13.12
C ILE A 470 16.48 -17.76 11.75
N LEU A 471 15.38 -18.52 11.64
CA LEU A 471 14.90 -18.98 10.32
C LEU A 471 14.69 -17.74 9.42
N PRO A 472 15.44 -17.57 8.32
CA PRO A 472 15.37 -16.36 7.52
C PRO A 472 13.97 -16.22 6.89
N GLU A 473 13.33 -15.07 7.07
CA GLU A 473 12.13 -14.73 6.28
C GLU A 473 12.59 -14.38 4.86
N PRO A 474 11.96 -14.93 3.81
CA PRO A 474 12.38 -14.63 2.46
C PRO A 474 12.05 -13.18 2.10
N LYS A 475 13.00 -12.51 1.45
CA LYS A 475 12.86 -11.13 0.97
C LYS A 475 12.53 -11.14 -0.52
N TRP A 476 11.73 -10.16 -0.94
CA TRP A 476 11.50 -9.88 -2.36
C TRP A 476 12.76 -9.24 -2.94
N VAL A 477 13.25 -9.79 -4.05
CA VAL A 477 14.38 -9.25 -4.81
C VAL A 477 13.92 -8.95 -6.21
N VAL A 478 14.32 -7.78 -6.72
CA VAL A 478 13.95 -7.30 -8.05
C VAL A 478 15.15 -7.35 -8.99
N SER A 479 14.91 -7.77 -10.22
CA SER A 479 15.88 -7.71 -11.31
C SER A 479 15.20 -7.20 -12.60
N PRO A 480 15.94 -6.56 -13.53
CA PRO A 480 15.40 -6.29 -14.85
C PRO A 480 14.99 -7.60 -15.53
N CYS A 481 13.83 -7.61 -16.20
CA CYS A 481 13.42 -8.78 -16.94
C CYS A 481 14.33 -9.01 -18.17
N ALA A 482 15.22 -10.01 -18.12
CA ALA A 482 16.11 -10.37 -19.21
C ALA A 482 15.48 -11.28 -20.29
N GLU A 483 14.35 -11.93 -20.00
CA GLU A 483 13.69 -12.87 -20.93
C GLU A 483 12.75 -12.17 -21.92
N GLY A 484 12.79 -12.59 -23.18
CA GLY A 484 11.95 -12.05 -24.27
C GLY A 484 12.54 -10.80 -24.94
N ALA A 485 11.89 -10.33 -26.02
CA ALA A 485 12.31 -9.11 -26.71
C ALA A 485 11.96 -7.89 -25.84
N GLN A 486 12.96 -7.11 -25.45
CA GLN A 486 12.73 -5.80 -24.88
C GLN A 486 12.25 -4.85 -25.98
N ILE A 487 10.95 -4.57 -26.01
CA ILE A 487 10.33 -3.75 -27.07
C ILE A 487 10.26 -2.24 -26.74
N PHE A 488 10.82 -1.83 -25.61
CA PHE A 488 10.93 -0.44 -25.15
C PHE A 488 12.40 -0.06 -25.02
N ASP A 489 12.70 1.23 -25.14
CA ASP A 489 14.07 1.72 -25.03
C ASP A 489 14.44 1.87 -23.53
N GLU A 490 15.72 1.76 -23.15
CA GLU A 490 16.11 1.79 -21.72
C GLU A 490 15.70 3.09 -21.02
N GLU A 491 15.61 4.19 -21.76
CA GLU A 491 15.13 5.49 -21.30
C GLU A 491 13.65 5.47 -20.85
N ASP A 492 12.87 4.51 -21.35
CA ASP A 492 11.47 4.27 -20.99
C ASP A 492 11.32 3.37 -19.73
N ARG A 493 12.42 2.89 -19.16
CA ARG A 493 12.39 2.11 -17.92
C ARG A 493 11.89 2.98 -16.75
N VAL A 494 10.88 2.50 -16.04
CA VAL A 494 10.37 3.15 -14.82
C VAL A 494 10.96 2.48 -13.57
N GLY A 495 10.87 3.15 -12.43
CA GLY A 495 11.26 2.61 -11.13
C GLY A 495 10.48 1.34 -10.78
N THR A 496 10.96 0.62 -9.76
CA THR A 496 10.38 -0.66 -9.36
C THR A 496 9.18 -0.46 -8.43
N ILE A 497 8.22 -1.40 -8.46
CA ILE A 497 7.07 -1.41 -7.55
C ILE A 497 7.02 -2.74 -6.81
N HIS A 498 7.00 -2.68 -5.47
CA HIS A 498 6.93 -3.88 -4.65
C HIS A 498 5.62 -4.65 -4.95
N PRO A 499 5.67 -5.97 -5.23
CA PRO A 499 4.54 -6.74 -5.76
C PRO A 499 3.36 -6.82 -4.79
N VAL A 500 3.64 -6.79 -3.48
CA VAL A 500 2.62 -6.79 -2.41
C VAL A 500 2.21 -5.40 -1.94
N TYR A 501 3.12 -4.44 -1.74
CA TYR A 501 2.83 -3.16 -1.07
C TYR A 501 2.51 -2.00 -2.02
N THR A 502 2.71 -2.17 -3.33
CA THR A 502 2.35 -1.19 -4.38
C THR A 502 3.04 0.17 -4.29
N ILE A 503 4.18 0.22 -3.61
CA ILE A 503 5.10 1.37 -3.55
C ILE A 503 6.53 0.88 -3.82
N PRO A 504 7.52 1.76 -4.06
CA PRO A 504 8.91 1.35 -4.18
C PRO A 504 9.38 0.54 -2.98
N GLN A 505 10.28 -0.41 -3.21
CA GLN A 505 10.74 -1.33 -2.17
C GLN A 505 11.47 -0.60 -1.05
N GLU A 506 12.29 0.40 -1.38
CA GLU A 506 12.98 1.24 -0.41
C GLU A 506 11.99 1.92 0.57
N SER A 507 10.85 2.41 0.07
CA SER A 507 9.83 3.03 0.92
C SER A 507 9.16 2.04 1.88
N VAL A 508 9.02 0.77 1.48
CA VAL A 508 8.53 -0.31 2.35
C VAL A 508 9.55 -0.58 3.46
N ASP A 509 10.80 -0.73 3.08
CA ASP A 509 11.89 -1.12 3.99
C ASP A 509 12.15 -0.01 5.02
N ASP A 510 12.23 1.24 4.57
CA ASP A 510 12.41 2.42 5.43
C ASP A 510 11.29 2.56 6.45
N MET A 511 10.02 2.47 6.01
CA MET A 511 8.88 2.62 6.91
C MET A 511 8.79 1.46 7.91
N LYS A 512 9.06 0.22 7.48
CA LYS A 512 9.12 -0.94 8.38
C LYS A 512 10.25 -0.81 9.38
N ALA A 513 11.45 -0.41 8.93
CA ALA A 513 12.61 -0.21 9.78
C ALA A 513 12.32 0.87 10.84
N ALA A 514 11.78 2.03 10.43
CA ALA A 514 11.40 3.10 11.33
C ALA A 514 10.37 2.66 12.38
N ASN A 515 9.39 1.82 12.01
CA ASN A 515 8.37 1.34 12.94
C ASN A 515 8.81 0.15 13.83
N ARG A 516 9.92 -0.52 13.47
CA ARG A 516 10.65 -1.46 14.34
C ARG A 516 11.55 -0.72 15.32
N SER A 517 12.26 0.33 14.88
CA SER A 517 13.17 1.14 15.71
C SER A 517 12.45 2.12 16.64
N ASN A 518 11.27 2.65 16.27
CA ASN A 518 10.39 3.46 17.12
C ASN A 518 9.77 2.71 18.32
N LEU A 519 10.32 1.55 18.63
CA LEU A 519 10.01 0.74 19.78
C LEU A 519 11.27 0.65 20.67
N GLY A 520 11.91 1.78 20.95
CA GLY A 520 12.61 1.95 22.22
C GLY A 520 11.62 1.71 23.37
N LEU A 521 11.93 0.77 24.27
CA LEU A 521 11.09 0.44 25.44
C LEU A 521 10.68 1.70 26.23
N CYS A 522 11.55 2.70 26.26
CA CYS A 522 11.33 3.99 26.90
C CYS A 522 10.17 4.76 26.26
N ARG A 523 10.21 4.97 24.93
CA ARG A 523 9.15 5.68 24.21
C ARG A 523 7.80 4.96 24.33
N ARG A 524 7.78 3.62 24.28
CA ARG A 524 6.56 2.81 24.55
C ARG A 524 5.92 3.09 25.90
N ARG A 525 6.73 3.39 26.92
CA ARG A 525 6.29 3.61 28.31
C ARG A 525 6.16 5.08 28.67
N GLY A 526 6.34 5.99 27.71
CA GLY A 526 6.36 7.44 27.95
C GLY A 526 7.55 7.90 28.78
N TRP A 527 8.63 7.13 28.82
CA TRP A 527 9.88 7.48 29.50
C TRP A 527 10.76 8.32 28.58
N ARG A 528 11.57 9.20 29.16
CA ARG A 528 12.61 9.92 28.42
C ARG A 528 13.61 8.95 27.78
N ASP A 529 14.23 9.37 26.69
CA ASP A 529 15.28 8.59 26.04
C ASP A 529 16.43 8.30 27.04
N PRO A 530 17.06 7.11 26.97
CA PRO A 530 18.15 6.73 27.87
C PRO A 530 19.31 7.72 27.80
N SER A 531 19.96 7.99 28.93
CA SER A 531 21.22 8.75 28.96
C SER A 531 22.37 7.82 29.36
N TYR A 532 23.52 7.99 28.71
CA TYR A 532 24.68 7.11 28.85
C TYR A 532 25.88 7.89 29.39
N GLU A 533 26.60 7.29 30.32
CA GLU A 533 27.91 7.75 30.79
C GLU A 533 28.92 6.63 30.62
N CYS A 534 29.94 6.85 29.78
CA CYS A 534 31.00 5.88 29.54
C CYS A 534 32.24 6.22 30.38
N TYR A 535 32.84 5.19 30.94
CA TYR A 535 34.03 5.27 31.78
C TYR A 535 35.12 4.38 31.17
N ARG A 536 36.33 4.92 31.06
CA ARG A 536 37.50 4.17 30.59
C ARG A 536 38.41 3.84 31.76
N ASP A 537 38.80 2.58 31.88
CA ASP A 537 39.79 2.09 32.82
C ASP A 537 40.90 1.30 32.09
N PRO A 538 41.96 0.83 32.78
CA PRO A 538 43.03 0.05 32.16
C PRO A 538 42.59 -1.31 31.58
N SER A 539 41.42 -1.83 31.97
CA SER A 539 40.84 -3.08 31.49
C SER A 539 39.85 -2.91 30.33
N GLY A 540 39.40 -1.68 30.03
CA GLY A 540 38.54 -1.38 28.88
C GLY A 540 37.54 -0.24 29.16
N TYR A 541 36.37 -0.30 28.52
CA TYR A 541 35.27 0.66 28.64
C TYR A 541 34.10 0.04 29.40
N THR A 542 33.57 0.76 30.37
CA THR A 542 32.32 0.44 31.06
C THR A 542 31.31 1.55 30.81
N CYS A 543 30.02 1.25 30.92
CA CYS A 543 28.97 2.23 30.69
C CYS A 543 27.87 2.12 31.75
N LEU A 544 27.42 3.27 32.22
CA LEU A 544 26.21 3.45 33.01
C LEU A 544 25.13 4.02 32.11
N VAL A 545 23.94 3.42 32.12
CA VAL A 545 22.75 3.93 31.44
C VAL A 545 21.66 4.25 32.46
N LEU A 546 21.06 5.43 32.32
CA LEU A 546 19.93 5.87 33.12
C LEU A 546 18.64 5.73 32.31
N VAL A 547 17.72 4.90 32.80
CA VAL A 547 16.41 4.66 32.20
C VAL A 547 15.32 4.83 33.25
N ASN A 548 14.42 5.80 33.04
CA ASN A 548 13.29 6.10 33.93
C ASN A 548 13.69 6.28 35.42
N GLY A 549 14.72 7.10 35.66
CA GLY A 549 15.20 7.40 37.02
C GLY A 549 15.94 6.24 37.70
N ARG A 550 16.34 5.21 36.95
CA ARG A 550 17.11 4.08 37.47
C ARG A 550 18.37 3.81 36.67
N GLU A 551 19.42 3.45 37.37
CA GLU A 551 20.76 3.23 36.83
C GLU A 551 21.03 1.75 36.56
N TYR A 552 21.66 1.48 35.42
CA TYR A 552 22.10 0.16 34.99
C TYR A 552 23.54 0.26 34.50
N GLN A 553 24.38 -0.72 34.81
CA GLN A 553 25.81 -0.67 34.50
C GLN A 553 26.29 -1.97 33.87
N THR A 554 27.23 -1.87 32.94
CA THR A 554 28.02 -3.01 32.45
C THR A 554 28.76 -3.70 33.62
N ASP A 555 28.81 -5.03 33.60
CA ASP A 555 29.52 -5.84 34.61
C ASP A 555 30.93 -6.25 34.20
N LEU A 556 31.31 -5.99 32.96
CA LEU A 556 32.61 -6.23 32.36
C LEU A 556 33.07 -4.96 31.63
N ALA A 557 34.38 -4.84 31.46
CA ALA A 557 34.98 -3.84 30.59
C ALA A 557 35.00 -4.35 29.14
N TYR A 558 34.68 -3.48 28.19
CA TYR A 558 34.54 -3.76 26.76
C TYR A 558 35.63 -3.03 25.96
N GLU A 559 35.86 -3.45 24.71
CA GLU A 559 36.94 -2.92 23.87
C GLU A 559 36.67 -1.50 23.36
N SER A 560 35.41 -1.08 23.27
CA SER A 560 34.99 0.25 22.85
C SER A 560 33.87 0.82 23.73
N ASP A 561 33.72 2.15 23.67
CA ASP A 561 32.62 2.89 24.29
C ASP A 561 31.25 2.52 23.67
N SER A 562 31.19 2.32 22.35
CA SER A 562 29.98 1.85 21.66
C SER A 562 29.50 0.49 22.19
N LEU A 563 30.41 -0.47 22.32
CA LEU A 563 30.10 -1.81 22.80
C LEU A 563 29.68 -1.80 24.27
N ALA A 564 30.27 -0.91 25.07
CA ALA A 564 29.85 -0.68 26.46
C ALA A 564 28.43 -0.08 26.54
N GLN A 565 28.09 0.89 25.67
CA GLN A 565 26.75 1.49 25.61
C GLN A 565 25.68 0.46 25.21
N GLU A 566 25.93 -0.34 24.17
CA GLU A 566 25.00 -1.37 23.72
C GLU A 566 24.74 -2.42 24.81
N ASN A 567 25.80 -2.86 25.50
CA ASN A 567 25.66 -3.83 26.58
C ASN A 567 24.97 -3.24 27.82
N ALA A 568 25.17 -1.95 28.13
CA ALA A 568 24.42 -1.25 29.17
C ALA A 568 22.93 -1.14 28.78
N ALA A 569 22.63 -0.75 27.54
CA ALA A 569 21.26 -0.64 27.01
C ALA A 569 20.52 -1.99 27.04
N MET A 570 21.19 -3.07 26.63
CA MET A 570 20.64 -4.43 26.66
C MET A 570 20.30 -4.86 28.09
N ARG A 571 21.14 -4.53 29.08
CA ARG A 571 20.87 -4.83 30.50
C ARG A 571 19.67 -4.05 31.02
N ALA A 572 19.63 -2.75 30.77
CA ALA A 572 18.49 -1.92 31.12
C ALA A 572 17.22 -2.49 30.47
N PHE A 573 17.26 -2.87 29.19
CA PHE A 573 16.13 -3.51 28.52
C PHE A 573 15.69 -4.83 29.16
N MET A 574 16.63 -5.74 29.47
CA MET A 574 16.34 -7.04 30.07
C MET A 574 15.67 -6.93 31.45
N VAL A 575 16.06 -5.94 32.24
CA VAL A 575 15.44 -5.67 33.55
C VAL A 575 14.13 -4.90 33.38
N CYS A 576 14.11 -3.89 32.49
CA CYS A 576 12.96 -3.03 32.26
C CYS A 576 11.76 -3.76 31.63
N ARG A 577 12.00 -4.75 30.77
CA ARG A 577 10.91 -5.54 30.13
C ARG A 577 10.08 -6.33 31.15
N ASN A 578 10.68 -6.74 32.28
CA ASN A 578 10.07 -7.61 33.29
C ASN A 578 9.55 -6.85 34.54
N PHE A 579 9.30 -5.54 34.44
CA PHE A 579 8.91 -4.66 35.56
C PHE A 579 7.75 -5.16 36.44
N SER A 580 6.93 -6.10 35.97
CA SER A 580 5.82 -6.66 36.76
C SER A 580 6.23 -7.66 37.86
N VAL A 581 7.48 -8.16 37.88
CA VAL A 581 7.81 -9.34 38.72
C VAL A 581 8.69 -9.02 39.94
N ASN A 582 9.63 -8.07 39.85
CA ASN A 582 10.66 -7.86 40.91
C ASN A 582 10.92 -6.38 41.31
N GLY A 583 10.00 -5.45 41.05
CA GLY A 583 10.22 -4.03 41.40
C GLY A 583 11.40 -3.37 40.68
N GLY A 584 11.87 -3.97 39.58
CA GLY A 584 12.89 -3.43 38.67
C GLY A 584 14.34 -3.58 39.11
N MET A 585 14.67 -4.45 40.07
CA MET A 585 16.06 -4.67 40.53
C MET A 585 16.54 -6.10 40.26
N LEU A 586 17.82 -6.25 39.88
CA LEU A 586 18.45 -7.55 39.64
C LEU A 586 19.91 -7.52 40.10
N ALA A 587 20.37 -8.51 40.88
CA ALA A 587 21.77 -8.62 41.29
C ALA A 587 22.46 -9.75 40.51
N ARG A 588 23.58 -9.44 39.83
CA ARG A 588 24.41 -10.42 39.13
C ARG A 588 25.88 -9.98 39.19
N ASN A 589 26.79 -10.90 39.46
CA ASN A 589 28.23 -10.64 39.62
C ASN A 589 28.58 -9.53 40.64
N GLY A 590 27.81 -9.43 41.72
CA GLY A 590 28.04 -8.42 42.78
C GLY A 590 27.55 -7.00 42.46
N ILE A 591 27.02 -6.75 41.24
CA ILE A 591 26.46 -5.46 40.84
C ILE A 591 24.93 -5.53 40.88
N VAL A 592 24.33 -4.57 41.58
CA VAL A 592 22.86 -4.41 41.68
C VAL A 592 22.38 -3.46 40.60
N GLN A 593 21.56 -3.98 39.69
CA GLN A 593 20.96 -3.24 38.57
C GLN A 593 19.63 -2.61 38.98
N GLY A 594 19.30 -1.44 38.42
CA GLY A 594 18.00 -0.80 38.59
C GLY A 594 17.85 -0.01 39.91
N LEU A 595 18.97 0.49 40.46
CA LEU A 595 18.96 1.36 41.65
C LEU A 595 18.31 2.71 41.31
N PRO A 596 17.54 3.33 42.22
CA PRO A 596 17.05 4.70 42.04
C PRO A 596 18.22 5.67 41.91
N ALA A 597 18.21 6.51 40.88
CA ALA A 597 19.19 7.57 40.74
C ALA A 597 19.00 8.57 41.89
N THR A 598 20.05 8.85 42.65
CA THR A 598 19.99 9.85 43.74
C THR A 598 19.87 11.26 43.14
N GLU A 599 19.08 12.15 43.74
CA GLU A 599 18.81 13.53 43.27
C GLU A 599 20.05 14.46 43.16
N THR A 600 21.26 13.93 43.31
CA THR A 600 22.52 14.68 43.21
C THR A 600 23.34 14.43 41.93
N SER A 601 22.90 13.54 41.03
CA SER A 601 23.63 13.25 39.78
C SER A 601 23.39 14.27 38.66
N GLY A 602 22.38 15.13 38.76
CA GLY A 602 22.01 16.11 37.74
C GLY A 602 22.87 17.38 37.65
N THR A 603 23.90 17.56 38.49
CA THR A 603 24.78 18.74 38.40
C THR A 603 26.26 18.35 38.46
N ALA A 604 26.90 18.41 37.28
CA ALA A 604 28.32 18.66 37.05
C ALA A 604 29.31 18.19 38.15
N ARG A 605 29.78 16.93 38.06
CA ARG A 605 31.05 16.52 38.68
C ARG A 605 32.22 17.15 37.92
N ARG A 606 32.43 18.45 38.16
CA ARG A 606 33.63 19.17 37.74
C ARG A 606 34.78 18.74 38.64
N SER A 607 35.89 18.35 38.00
CA SER A 607 37.12 17.83 38.60
C SER A 607 37.51 18.51 39.93
N LYS A 608 37.90 17.73 40.95
CA LYS A 608 38.84 18.23 41.95
C LYS A 608 39.88 17.17 42.33
N LYS A 609 41.13 17.55 42.06
CA LYS A 609 42.37 16.93 42.49
C LYS A 609 42.40 16.74 44.01
N SER A 610 43.07 15.64 44.37
CA SER A 610 43.76 15.35 45.63
C SER A 610 44.14 16.58 46.48
N SER A 611 43.76 16.55 47.77
CA SER A 611 44.67 16.96 48.85
C SER A 611 44.31 16.24 50.16
N ARG A 612 45.35 15.73 50.82
CA ARG A 612 45.37 15.14 52.17
C ARG A 612 45.23 16.24 53.23
N HIS A 613 44.60 15.92 54.37
CA HIS A 613 44.94 16.30 55.77
C HIS A 613 43.72 15.98 56.68
N THR A 614 43.76 14.91 57.48
CA THR A 614 44.17 14.81 58.92
C THR A 614 43.32 15.57 59.95
N SER A 615 42.72 14.75 60.84
CA SER A 615 42.54 14.85 62.30
C SER A 615 41.40 15.65 62.97
N SER A 616 40.76 14.93 63.91
CA SER A 616 40.18 15.33 65.23
C SER A 616 38.90 16.17 65.22
N SER A 617 37.92 16.08 66.15
CA SER A 617 37.63 15.24 67.33
C SER A 617 36.32 15.77 67.96
N HIS A 618 35.54 14.90 68.63
CA HIS A 618 34.53 15.20 69.68
C HIS A 618 33.27 16.02 69.26
N GLY A 619 32.07 15.81 69.81
CA GLY A 619 31.56 14.94 70.87
C GLY A 619 30.05 15.21 71.11
N SER A 620 29.43 14.31 71.88
CA SER A 620 28.11 14.37 72.57
C SER A 620 26.84 14.59 71.74
N ARG A 621 25.92 13.60 71.69
CA ARG A 621 24.88 13.27 72.71
C ARG A 621 24.02 14.49 73.08
N ASP A 622 22.76 14.49 72.62
CA ASP A 622 21.68 14.50 73.59
C ASP A 622 20.36 13.93 73.05
N SER A 623 19.65 13.30 73.98
CA SER A 623 18.39 12.58 73.84
C SER A 623 17.20 13.47 74.15
N HIS A 624 16.07 13.30 73.46
CA HIS A 624 14.75 13.44 74.11
C HIS A 624 13.65 12.63 73.42
N ARG A 625 13.02 11.77 74.23
CA ARG A 625 11.74 11.08 74.03
C ARG A 625 10.57 12.02 74.32
N ARG A 626 9.45 11.85 73.60
CA ARG A 626 8.03 11.83 74.06
C ARG A 626 7.14 11.73 72.81
N SER A 627 6.50 10.60 72.50
CA SER A 627 5.23 10.07 73.03
C SER A 627 4.03 11.02 72.94
N GLY A 628 3.03 10.64 72.14
CA GLY A 628 1.71 11.27 72.10
C GLY A 628 0.79 10.57 71.10
N HIS A 629 0.09 9.53 71.56
CA HIS A 629 -1.13 9.04 70.93
C HIS A 629 -2.24 10.10 71.05
N HIS A 630 -3.08 10.26 70.03
CA HIS A 630 -4.54 10.41 70.19
C HIS A 630 -5.26 10.12 68.87
N SER A 631 -6.53 9.80 69.03
CA SER A 631 -7.37 8.92 68.23
C SER A 631 -8.53 9.69 67.56
N SER A 632 -9.10 9.03 66.54
CA SER A 632 -10.54 9.01 66.14
C SER A 632 -11.26 10.28 65.65
N SER A 633 -11.77 10.23 64.40
CA SER A 633 -13.20 10.33 63.99
C SER A 633 -13.25 10.50 62.46
N SER A 634 -13.79 9.56 61.69
CA SER A 634 -15.20 9.34 61.33
C SER A 634 -15.90 10.56 60.74
N SER A 635 -16.10 10.54 59.42
CA SER A 635 -17.30 11.10 58.78
C SER A 635 -17.52 10.47 57.40
N THR A 636 -18.60 9.71 57.32
CA THR A 636 -19.34 9.30 56.14
C THR A 636 -20.05 10.50 55.50
N ALA A 637 -20.04 10.61 54.17
CA ALA A 637 -21.14 11.17 53.39
C ALA A 637 -21.03 10.74 51.92
N SER A 638 -22.19 10.53 51.32
CA SER A 638 -22.54 9.81 50.11
C SER A 638 -23.22 10.72 49.08
N PHE A 639 -23.34 10.21 47.84
CA PHE A 639 -24.11 10.73 46.67
C PHE A 639 -23.47 11.95 45.97
N ASP A 640 -23.30 12.03 44.65
CA ASP A 640 -23.87 11.32 43.47
C ASP A 640 -22.78 10.90 42.46
#